data_AF-A0A8J9W024-F1
#
_entry.id   AF-A0A8J9W024-F1
#
_cell.length_a   1.000
_cell.length_b   1.000
_cell.length_c   1.000
_cell.angle_alpha   90.00
_cell.angle_beta   90.00
_cell.angle_gamma   90.00
#
_symmetry.space_group_name_H-M   'P 1'
#
loop_
_entity.id
_entity.type
_entity.pdbx_description
1 polymer ?
#
loop_
_entity_poly.entity_id
_entity_poly.type
_entity_poly.pdbx_seq_one_letter_code
_entity_poly.pdbx_strand_id
1 'polypeptide(L)'
;MIGLSVFLVALGVVVGDRSQLPPTCNSLIYCHGPLLDTVQMAGLYNDSKTFVDMKMKLSPNITMEHFNEMMSRTSSRPTRADIQEFVNQNFDPEGSEFEDWRPTDWKENPAFLHNIKDPLFHQWASDLNRLWLQLGRKMKKEVKHNQELYSIIYVDNPVIVPGGRFREFYYWDSYWIIKGLLLSEMRTTAKGMVENFLNIVDRFGFIPNGGRIYYIMRSQPPLLIPMVKLIMEDFGDIEFLKQHIGTLDREFDFWVKNHTIDVEHEGHIYQLSRYNDQSQGPRPESYKEDVDCAKHFDNDAKKEELYAELKSAAESGWDFSSRWFILNGTNKGNLTNLKTRSIIPVELNAIMCWNAQLMAEFHEQLQNIEKAQYYREVHARLMEAIEKVLWHEDVGAWLDFSLESARRRDYFYPTNIAPLWTGCFDKARKEYYVNRVINYLDKVKVDIFEGGIPTTFEHSGEQWDYPNAWPPLQYIVIMGLADTEMTHAMRLANEMATKWVRSNFEVWRQKTAMLEKYDATIFGGYGGGGEYVVQTGFGWTNGVIMALLDRYGDGLYVADAFGEDGAVYGAGVGIGGVATTLVVVMTSIVAGALGLMIYKKRRDYAPLVNGEDLKLLGRKPYTELRSLNGASNPRQRHKRCNLNLGEFSKIENFAENTFKFLEKTERYGDYLKHFNVSDCCSSASDSEYRKQHITDGFIIHDEVSDSHWKEYKIAYNKLYSSILHEVTALSTWRNNLKRVAQHNKQYLAGEQSYSLHLNHFGDWSITAYIKQMLKLIKTIPLFDPAEDHRKTAYRESLQRKTPTKVDWRSKGFKPRREEQFQCGACYAFAVAHALQAQLYKKHGDWSELSPQQIVDCSLKDGNFGCNGGSLQAAMRYAARDGLMYETYYPYIGKKGVCHYNSLTTRARARRWATLPSGDEDAIEKAVATIGPLAVGINASPFTFQLYRSGIYDDPFCVPWGLNHAMLLVGYTPEYWILLNWWGKQWGEDGYMRIRRGFNICGVANMATYVEL
;
A
#
# COMPACT_ATOMS: atom_id res chain seq x y z
N MET A 1 -37.71 -54.87 -4.90
CA MET A 1 -36.67 -55.81 -5.39
C MET A 1 -36.34 -55.37 -6.80
N ILE A 2 -35.11 -55.03 -7.18
CA ILE A 2 -33.77 -55.09 -6.55
C ILE A 2 -33.25 -53.62 -6.49
N GLY A 3 -32.39 -53.12 -5.61
CA GLY A 3 -31.62 -53.65 -4.48
C GLY A 3 -30.54 -52.59 -4.18
N LEU A 4 -30.49 -52.04 -2.96
CA LEU A 4 -29.66 -50.85 -2.68
C LEU A 4 -28.16 -51.20 -2.62
N SER A 5 -27.35 -50.50 -3.42
CA SER A 5 -25.90 -50.39 -3.25
C SER A 5 -25.56 -48.96 -2.84
N VAL A 6 -25.55 -48.69 -1.53
CA VAL A 6 -25.14 -47.38 -0.99
C VAL A 6 -23.62 -47.27 -1.09
N PHE A 7 -23.14 -46.61 -2.14
CA PHE A 7 -21.75 -46.17 -2.20
C PHE A 7 -21.56 -44.95 -1.30
N LEU A 8 -21.18 -45.22 -0.05
CA LEU A 8 -20.60 -44.23 0.85
C LEU A 8 -19.25 -43.78 0.29
N VAL A 9 -19.28 -42.75 -0.56
CA VAL A 9 -18.07 -42.01 -0.94
C VAL A 9 -17.65 -41.18 0.28
N ALA A 10 -16.80 -41.77 1.11
CA ALA A 10 -16.10 -40.99 2.13
C ALA A 10 -15.27 -39.89 1.46
N LEU A 11 -15.33 -38.66 1.96
CA LEU A 11 -14.44 -37.56 1.54
C LEU A 11 -13.00 -37.80 2.03
N GLY A 12 -12.37 -38.83 1.49
CA GLY A 12 -10.92 -38.89 1.41
C GLY A 12 -10.47 -38.05 0.22
N VAL A 13 -9.59 -37.07 0.45
CA VAL A 13 -8.84 -36.44 -0.65
C VAL A 13 -7.92 -37.51 -1.22
N VAL A 14 -8.39 -38.18 -2.28
CA VAL A 14 -7.59 -39.15 -3.03
C VAL A 14 -6.50 -38.36 -3.73
N VAL A 15 -5.29 -38.41 -3.17
CA VAL A 15 -4.06 -37.98 -3.85
C VAL A 15 -3.81 -39.00 -4.97
N GLY A 16 -4.49 -38.79 -6.08
CA GLY A 16 -4.31 -39.59 -7.30
C GLY A 16 -2.89 -39.43 -7.83
N ASP A 17 -2.40 -40.44 -8.54
CA ASP A 17 -1.10 -40.39 -9.20
C ASP A 17 -1.13 -39.34 -10.33
N ARG A 18 -0.57 -38.15 -10.06
CA ARG A 18 -0.51 -37.03 -11.00
C ARG A 18 0.63 -37.16 -12.03
N SER A 19 1.41 -38.24 -12.02
CA SER A 19 2.49 -38.46 -13.00
C SER A 19 2.00 -38.63 -14.44
N GLN A 20 0.69 -38.77 -14.65
CA GLN A 20 0.04 -38.92 -15.96
C GLN A 20 -0.69 -37.66 -16.45
N LEU A 21 -0.53 -36.51 -15.78
CA LEU A 21 -1.07 -35.24 -16.27
C LEU A 21 -0.30 -34.76 -17.53
N PRO A 22 -0.96 -34.08 -18.48
CA PRO A 22 -0.29 -33.52 -19.65
C PRO A 22 0.67 -32.37 -19.26
N PRO A 23 1.73 -32.10 -20.04
CA PRO A 23 2.57 -30.92 -19.83
C PRO A 23 1.79 -29.63 -20.15
N THR A 24 2.24 -28.51 -19.59
CA THR A 24 1.61 -27.18 -19.75
C THR A 24 1.43 -26.75 -21.21
N CYS A 25 2.30 -27.22 -22.11
CA CYS A 25 2.06 -27.30 -23.56
C CYS A 25 3.06 -28.28 -24.21
N ASN A 26 2.88 -28.62 -25.49
CA ASN A 26 3.72 -29.58 -26.24
C ASN A 26 5.16 -29.11 -26.56
N SER A 27 5.62 -27.96 -26.04
CA SER A 27 6.95 -27.40 -26.37
C SER A 27 8.04 -27.91 -25.42
N LEU A 28 8.95 -28.73 -25.96
CA LEU A 28 10.18 -29.21 -25.31
C LEU A 28 11.24 -28.11 -25.03
N ILE A 29 10.91 -26.85 -25.32
CA ILE A 29 11.80 -25.68 -25.20
C ILE A 29 11.18 -24.61 -24.30
N TYR A 30 9.88 -24.33 -24.45
CA TYR A 30 9.18 -23.27 -23.73
C TYR A 30 8.18 -23.76 -22.65
N CYS A 31 7.88 -25.06 -22.57
CA CYS A 31 6.85 -25.58 -21.66
C CYS A 31 7.30 -26.73 -20.77
N HIS A 32 8.17 -27.62 -21.26
CA HIS A 32 8.74 -28.74 -20.50
C HIS A 32 10.06 -29.20 -21.13
N GLY A 33 10.75 -30.17 -20.51
CA GLY A 33 11.94 -30.80 -21.09
C GLY A 33 13.29 -30.25 -20.60
N PRO A 34 14.40 -30.90 -20.99
CA PRO A 34 15.72 -30.70 -20.38
C PRO A 34 16.37 -29.36 -20.75
N LEU A 35 16.03 -28.77 -21.90
CA LEU A 35 16.54 -27.46 -22.30
C LEU A 35 15.99 -26.37 -21.37
N LEU A 36 14.67 -26.36 -21.14
CA LEU A 36 14.01 -25.42 -20.24
C LEU A 36 14.57 -25.52 -18.82
N ASP A 37 14.67 -26.72 -18.25
CA ASP A 37 15.27 -26.95 -16.94
C ASP A 37 16.72 -26.43 -16.85
N THR A 38 17.57 -26.81 -17.82
CA THR A 38 18.98 -26.40 -17.85
C THR A 38 19.15 -24.88 -17.90
N VAL A 39 18.35 -24.17 -18.70
CA VAL A 39 18.45 -22.71 -18.84
C VAL A 39 17.87 -21.99 -17.61
N GLN A 40 16.71 -22.42 -17.10
CA GLN A 40 16.06 -21.79 -15.95
C GLN A 40 16.85 -22.02 -14.66
N MET A 41 17.29 -23.25 -14.40
CA MET A 41 18.02 -23.59 -13.17
C MET A 41 19.45 -23.03 -13.13
N ALA A 42 20.04 -22.67 -14.28
CA ALA A 42 21.28 -21.88 -14.35
C ALA A 42 21.10 -20.43 -13.88
N GLY A 43 19.87 -19.93 -13.81
CA GLY A 43 19.52 -18.58 -13.34
C GLY A 43 20.19 -17.47 -14.15
N LEU A 44 20.25 -17.61 -15.48
CA LEU A 44 20.91 -16.64 -16.38
C LEU A 44 20.36 -15.22 -16.17
N TYR A 45 19.05 -15.11 -16.03
CA TYR A 45 18.29 -13.88 -15.83
C TYR A 45 17.73 -13.80 -14.40
N ASN A 46 17.35 -12.60 -13.97
CA ASN A 46 16.72 -12.37 -12.66
C ASN A 46 15.21 -12.67 -12.65
N ASP A 47 14.64 -13.07 -13.78
CA ASP A 47 13.21 -13.30 -14.01
C ASP A 47 13.09 -14.51 -14.96
N SER A 48 12.49 -15.61 -14.50
CA SER A 48 12.32 -16.82 -15.33
C SER A 48 11.46 -16.59 -16.58
N LYS A 49 10.60 -15.55 -16.63
CA LYS A 49 9.82 -15.21 -17.83
C LYS A 49 10.70 -14.73 -18.98
N THR A 50 11.87 -14.13 -18.70
CA THR A 50 12.76 -13.57 -19.72
C THR A 50 13.19 -14.60 -20.77
N PHE A 51 13.50 -15.84 -20.38
CA PHE A 51 13.89 -16.87 -21.35
C PHE A 51 12.70 -17.39 -22.18
N VAL A 52 11.56 -17.66 -21.54
CA VAL A 52 10.38 -18.19 -22.25
C VAL A 52 9.68 -17.17 -23.13
N ASP A 53 10.01 -15.88 -23.03
CA ASP A 53 9.55 -14.82 -23.96
C ASP A 53 10.50 -14.58 -25.16
N MET A 54 11.63 -15.30 -25.26
CA MET A 54 12.54 -15.16 -26.39
C MET A 54 11.99 -15.82 -27.67
N LYS A 55 12.56 -15.43 -28.82
CA LYS A 55 12.31 -16.03 -30.14
C LYS A 55 13.46 -16.97 -30.48
N MET A 56 13.19 -18.16 -30.99
CA MET A 56 14.23 -19.02 -31.59
C MET A 56 14.67 -18.47 -32.95
N LYS A 57 15.98 -18.47 -33.19
CA LYS A 57 16.61 -18.12 -34.48
C LYS A 57 16.54 -19.26 -35.51
N LEU A 58 16.34 -20.48 -35.05
CA LEU A 58 16.39 -21.74 -35.80
C LEU A 58 15.20 -22.62 -35.43
N SER A 59 14.88 -23.63 -36.23
CA SER A 59 13.74 -24.50 -35.93
C SER A 59 13.94 -25.25 -34.59
N PRO A 60 12.85 -25.68 -33.90
CA PRO A 60 12.96 -26.38 -32.61
C PRO A 60 13.88 -27.60 -32.63
N ASN A 61 13.89 -28.35 -33.74
CA ASN A 61 14.77 -29.51 -33.91
C ASN A 61 16.25 -29.10 -33.91
N ILE A 62 16.64 -28.09 -34.68
CA ILE A 62 18.03 -27.62 -34.77
C ILE A 62 18.48 -26.99 -33.45
N THR A 63 17.58 -26.26 -32.79
CA THR A 63 17.84 -25.71 -31.44
C THR A 63 18.07 -26.81 -30.40
N MET A 64 17.34 -27.93 -30.49
CA MET A 64 17.57 -29.12 -29.65
C MET A 64 18.83 -29.90 -30.06
N GLU A 65 19.20 -29.94 -31.34
CA GLU A 65 20.48 -30.52 -31.81
C GLU A 65 21.67 -29.76 -31.22
N HIS A 66 21.71 -28.43 -31.34
CA HIS A 66 22.74 -27.59 -30.71
C HIS A 66 22.77 -27.72 -29.17
N PHE A 67 21.61 -27.90 -28.52
CA PHE A 67 21.55 -28.18 -27.07
C PHE A 67 22.19 -29.53 -26.73
N ASN A 68 21.88 -30.59 -27.50
CA ASN A 68 22.46 -31.91 -27.32
C ASN A 68 23.98 -31.91 -27.59
N GLU A 69 24.46 -31.12 -28.55
CA GLU A 69 25.90 -30.90 -28.79
C GLU A 69 26.58 -30.21 -27.60
N MET A 70 25.98 -29.15 -27.04
CA MET A 70 26.48 -28.51 -25.81
C MET A 70 26.55 -29.50 -24.65
N MET A 71 25.49 -30.29 -24.43
CA MET A 71 25.43 -31.28 -23.37
C MET A 71 26.46 -32.40 -23.58
N SER A 72 26.69 -32.84 -24.82
CA SER A 72 27.75 -33.80 -25.17
C SER A 72 29.15 -33.23 -24.89
N ARG A 73 29.45 -32.03 -25.41
CA ARG A 73 30.72 -31.30 -25.22
C ARG A 73 31.06 -31.09 -23.74
N THR A 74 30.05 -30.92 -22.89
CA THR A 74 30.21 -30.61 -21.46
C THR A 74 29.99 -31.81 -20.54
N SER A 75 29.88 -33.04 -21.08
CA SER A 75 29.60 -34.26 -20.29
C SER A 75 28.36 -34.14 -19.39
N SER A 76 27.30 -33.52 -19.92
CA SER A 76 26.04 -33.17 -19.26
C SER A 76 26.21 -32.28 -18.02
N ARG A 77 27.28 -31.47 -17.96
CA ARG A 77 27.56 -30.51 -16.88
C ARG A 77 28.02 -29.16 -17.44
N PRO A 78 27.22 -28.48 -18.27
CA PRO A 78 27.58 -27.18 -18.85
C PRO A 78 27.76 -26.12 -17.76
N THR A 79 28.70 -25.21 -17.96
CA THR A 79 28.86 -24.05 -17.06
C THR A 79 27.82 -22.98 -17.40
N ARG A 80 27.58 -22.04 -16.47
CA ARG A 80 26.75 -20.86 -16.76
C ARG A 80 27.20 -20.09 -18.01
N ALA A 81 28.50 -20.13 -18.34
CA ALA A 81 29.03 -19.52 -19.55
C ALA A 81 28.65 -20.29 -20.82
N ASP A 82 28.74 -21.63 -20.83
CA ASP A 82 28.32 -22.47 -21.96
C ASP A 82 26.82 -22.27 -22.26
N ILE A 83 25.98 -22.23 -21.22
CA ILE A 83 24.52 -22.07 -21.36
C ILE A 83 24.19 -20.66 -21.88
N GLN A 84 24.89 -19.62 -21.40
CA GLN A 84 24.71 -18.25 -21.91
C GLN A 84 25.18 -18.14 -23.38
N GLU A 85 26.27 -18.80 -23.76
CA GLU A 85 26.73 -18.86 -25.14
C GLU A 85 25.68 -19.55 -26.03
N PHE A 86 25.17 -20.71 -25.62
CA PHE A 86 24.10 -21.43 -26.33
C PHE A 86 22.85 -20.56 -26.53
N VAL A 87 22.38 -19.87 -25.47
CA VAL A 87 21.20 -18.99 -25.57
C VAL A 87 21.48 -17.81 -26.51
N ASN A 88 22.64 -17.15 -26.39
CA ASN A 88 23.02 -16.03 -27.26
C ASN A 88 23.11 -16.44 -28.75
N GLN A 89 23.55 -17.67 -29.03
CA GLN A 89 23.63 -18.20 -30.39
C GLN A 89 22.26 -18.57 -30.97
N ASN A 90 21.35 -19.16 -30.17
CA ASN A 90 20.12 -19.77 -30.66
C ASN A 90 18.85 -18.93 -30.49
N PHE A 91 18.86 -17.88 -29.66
CA PHE A 91 17.68 -17.07 -29.35
C PHE A 91 17.89 -15.57 -29.63
N ASP A 92 16.86 -14.90 -30.14
CA ASP A 92 16.75 -13.44 -30.23
C ASP A 92 16.15 -12.87 -28.92
N PRO A 93 16.49 -11.62 -28.54
CA PRO A 93 15.95 -10.97 -27.34
C PRO A 93 14.42 -10.94 -27.29
N GLU A 94 13.88 -10.98 -26.08
CA GLU A 94 12.44 -11.02 -25.85
C GLU A 94 11.72 -9.75 -26.35
N GLY A 95 10.48 -9.86 -26.82
CA GLY A 95 9.79 -8.77 -27.52
C GLY A 95 10.13 -8.61 -29.01
N SER A 96 11.07 -9.40 -29.56
CA SER A 96 11.39 -9.40 -31.00
C SER A 96 10.22 -9.79 -31.92
N GLU A 97 9.10 -10.27 -31.36
CA GLU A 97 7.86 -10.60 -32.04
C GLU A 97 6.99 -9.39 -32.45
N PHE A 98 7.25 -8.19 -31.91
CA PHE A 98 6.41 -6.99 -32.12
C PHE A 98 6.99 -5.99 -33.14
N GLU A 99 6.10 -5.25 -33.79
CA GLU A 99 6.41 -4.05 -34.58
C GLU A 99 5.74 -2.81 -33.94
N ASP A 100 6.33 -1.63 -34.18
CA ASP A 100 5.77 -0.36 -33.71
C ASP A 100 4.38 -0.13 -34.31
N TRP A 101 3.42 0.20 -33.44
CA TRP A 101 2.05 0.50 -33.85
C TRP A 101 1.49 1.66 -33.02
N ARG A 102 0.73 2.52 -33.70
CA ARG A 102 -0.11 3.54 -33.09
C ARG A 102 -1.57 3.30 -33.49
N PRO A 103 -2.51 3.29 -32.54
CA PRO A 103 -3.94 3.22 -32.86
C PRO A 103 -4.37 4.40 -33.73
N THR A 104 -5.10 4.09 -34.80
CA THR A 104 -5.58 5.06 -35.80
C THR A 104 -6.89 5.74 -35.39
N ASP A 105 -7.58 5.18 -34.41
CA ASP A 105 -8.82 5.67 -33.79
C ASP A 105 -8.58 6.42 -32.47
N TRP A 106 -7.31 6.68 -32.11
CA TRP A 106 -6.98 7.49 -30.94
C TRP A 106 -7.35 8.95 -31.14
N LYS A 107 -8.10 9.50 -30.18
CA LYS A 107 -8.57 10.89 -30.15
C LYS A 107 -7.91 11.63 -29.00
N GLU A 108 -7.36 12.82 -29.25
CA GLU A 108 -6.65 13.59 -28.22
C GLU A 108 -7.58 14.13 -27.11
N ASN A 109 -8.77 14.59 -27.52
CA ASN A 109 -9.79 15.15 -26.64
C ASN A 109 -11.09 14.33 -26.75
N PRO A 110 -11.17 13.14 -26.13
CA PRO A 110 -12.36 12.31 -26.09
C PRO A 110 -13.39 12.82 -25.08
N ALA A 111 -14.66 12.46 -25.29
CA ALA A 111 -15.81 13.06 -24.63
C ALA A 111 -15.79 12.94 -23.10
N PHE A 112 -15.25 11.86 -22.53
CA PHE A 112 -15.21 11.63 -21.07
C PHE A 112 -14.45 12.73 -20.31
N LEU A 113 -13.50 13.42 -20.96
CA LEU A 113 -12.77 14.54 -20.34
C LEU A 113 -13.69 15.70 -19.96
N HIS A 114 -14.79 15.90 -20.68
CA HIS A 114 -15.75 16.98 -20.41
C HIS A 114 -16.53 16.80 -19.10
N ASN A 115 -16.55 15.58 -18.54
CA ASN A 115 -17.16 15.29 -17.25
C ASN A 115 -16.26 15.72 -16.07
N ILE A 116 -14.97 16.01 -16.30
CA ILE A 116 -13.97 16.28 -15.27
C ILE A 116 -13.80 17.79 -15.06
N LYS A 117 -14.26 18.31 -13.91
CA LYS A 117 -14.25 19.75 -13.61
C LYS A 117 -12.95 20.27 -13.00
N ASP A 118 -12.23 19.44 -12.26
CA ASP A 118 -10.93 19.82 -11.68
C ASP A 118 -9.84 19.87 -12.79
N PRO A 119 -9.16 21.01 -13.01
CA PRO A 119 -8.20 21.15 -14.10
C PRO A 119 -7.00 20.19 -14.03
N LEU A 120 -6.60 19.78 -12.82
CA LEU A 120 -5.47 18.86 -12.62
C LEU A 120 -5.89 17.41 -12.90
N PHE A 121 -7.10 17.01 -12.49
CA PHE A 121 -7.65 15.71 -12.88
C PHE A 121 -7.97 15.66 -14.38
N HIS A 122 -8.46 16.74 -14.99
CA HIS A 122 -8.68 16.83 -16.44
C HIS A 122 -7.36 16.68 -17.21
N GLN A 123 -6.29 17.38 -16.79
CA GLN A 123 -4.97 17.23 -17.38
C GLN A 123 -4.45 15.79 -17.24
N TRP A 124 -4.56 15.21 -16.04
CA TRP A 124 -4.15 13.83 -15.79
C TRP A 124 -4.92 12.82 -16.65
N ALA A 125 -6.23 12.97 -16.80
CA ALA A 125 -7.03 12.10 -17.67
C ALA A 125 -6.63 12.23 -19.16
N SER A 126 -6.26 13.42 -19.62
CA SER A 126 -5.67 13.62 -20.96
C SER A 126 -4.28 12.97 -21.07
N ASP A 127 -3.48 12.98 -19.99
CA ASP A 127 -2.19 12.27 -19.94
C ASP A 127 -2.38 10.74 -19.98
N LEU A 128 -3.35 10.20 -19.23
CA LEU A 128 -3.72 8.78 -19.24
C LEU A 128 -4.20 8.32 -20.62
N ASN A 129 -5.04 9.12 -21.29
CA ASN A 129 -5.44 8.87 -22.67
C ASN A 129 -4.22 8.78 -23.62
N ARG A 130 -3.20 9.63 -23.41
CA ARG A 130 -1.94 9.59 -24.18
C ARG A 130 -1.07 8.35 -23.89
N LEU A 131 -1.32 7.58 -22.81
CA LEU A 131 -0.60 6.33 -22.53
C LEU A 131 -1.03 5.17 -23.44
N TRP A 132 -2.23 5.19 -24.01
CA TRP A 132 -2.66 4.15 -24.98
C TRP A 132 -1.78 4.12 -26.23
N LEU A 133 -1.19 5.27 -26.62
CA LEU A 133 -0.19 5.38 -27.69
C LEU A 133 1.16 4.70 -27.37
N GLN A 134 1.40 4.31 -26.10
CA GLN A 134 2.65 3.70 -25.63
C GLN A 134 2.46 2.23 -25.21
N LEU A 135 1.26 1.85 -24.79
CA LEU A 135 0.90 0.48 -24.38
C LEU A 135 0.45 -0.40 -25.56
N GLY A 136 0.29 0.17 -26.76
CA GLY A 136 -0.03 -0.58 -27.97
C GLY A 136 1.10 -1.51 -28.45
N ARG A 137 0.75 -2.75 -28.79
CA ARG A 137 1.63 -3.75 -29.41
C ARG A 137 0.93 -4.38 -30.60
N LYS A 138 1.69 -4.61 -31.67
CA LYS A 138 1.22 -5.30 -32.87
C LYS A 138 2.22 -6.39 -33.22
N MET A 139 1.75 -7.60 -33.46
CA MET A 139 2.62 -8.73 -33.80
C MET A 139 3.06 -8.63 -35.26
N LYS A 140 4.33 -8.93 -35.53
CA LYS A 140 4.86 -9.00 -36.90
C LYS A 140 4.17 -10.14 -37.66
N LYS A 141 3.94 -9.96 -38.97
CA LYS A 141 3.35 -11.01 -39.82
C LYS A 141 4.14 -12.33 -39.83
N GLU A 142 5.46 -12.29 -39.64
CA GLU A 142 6.29 -13.51 -39.54
C GLU A 142 5.87 -14.43 -38.38
N VAL A 143 5.33 -13.87 -37.29
CA VAL A 143 4.85 -14.61 -36.12
C VAL A 143 3.66 -15.51 -36.51
N LYS A 144 2.80 -15.09 -37.45
CA LYS A 144 1.66 -15.90 -37.92
C LYS A 144 2.11 -17.19 -38.62
N HIS A 145 3.21 -17.10 -39.37
CA HIS A 145 3.67 -18.14 -40.27
C HIS A 145 4.67 -19.11 -39.62
N ASN A 146 5.45 -18.65 -38.65
CA ASN A 146 6.54 -19.39 -38.02
C ASN A 146 6.30 -19.55 -36.50
N GLN A 147 5.07 -19.89 -36.09
CA GLN A 147 4.64 -19.91 -34.67
C GLN A 147 5.50 -20.84 -33.81
N GLU A 148 6.06 -21.91 -34.39
CA GLU A 148 6.95 -22.86 -33.73
C GLU A 148 8.27 -22.24 -33.20
N LEU A 149 8.66 -21.06 -33.69
CA LEU A 149 9.84 -20.33 -33.20
C LEU A 149 9.56 -19.53 -31.93
N TYR A 150 8.29 -19.28 -31.59
CA TYR A 150 7.90 -18.35 -30.53
C TYR A 150 7.13 -19.06 -29.41
N SER A 151 7.07 -18.40 -28.25
CA SER A 151 6.07 -18.71 -27.24
C SER A 151 4.80 -17.87 -27.38
N ILE A 152 4.80 -16.76 -28.13
CA ILE A 152 3.62 -15.88 -28.29
C ILE A 152 2.53 -16.57 -29.14
N ILE A 153 1.28 -16.48 -28.69
CA ILE A 153 0.10 -16.89 -29.46
C ILE A 153 -0.25 -15.77 -30.42
N TYR A 154 -0.09 -16.00 -31.73
CA TYR A 154 -0.42 -14.99 -32.74
C TYR A 154 -1.91 -14.59 -32.69
N VAL A 155 -2.16 -13.29 -32.85
CA VAL A 155 -3.48 -12.67 -33.02
C VAL A 155 -3.44 -11.64 -34.15
N ASP A 156 -4.55 -11.43 -34.87
CA ASP A 156 -4.57 -10.61 -36.09
C ASP A 156 -4.71 -9.10 -35.86
N ASN A 157 -5.45 -8.69 -34.82
CA ASN A 157 -5.55 -7.28 -34.45
C ASN A 157 -4.46 -6.89 -33.43
N PRO A 158 -4.05 -5.61 -33.35
CA PRO A 158 -3.20 -5.10 -32.28
C PRO A 158 -3.83 -5.28 -30.89
N VAL A 159 -3.01 -5.22 -29.85
CA VAL A 159 -3.43 -5.29 -28.44
C VAL A 159 -2.84 -4.15 -27.63
N ILE A 160 -3.55 -3.70 -26.60
CA ILE A 160 -3.00 -2.89 -25.52
C ILE A 160 -2.57 -3.85 -24.40
N VAL A 161 -1.31 -3.75 -23.95
CA VAL A 161 -0.77 -4.63 -22.90
C VAL A 161 -0.84 -3.98 -21.51
N PRO A 162 -0.78 -4.77 -20.41
CA PRO A 162 -0.76 -4.20 -19.07
C PRO A 162 0.45 -3.28 -18.83
N GLY A 163 1.64 -3.68 -19.28
CA GLY A 163 2.86 -2.86 -19.22
C GLY A 163 4.04 -3.53 -18.50
N GLY A 164 5.21 -2.89 -18.56
CA GLY A 164 6.45 -3.42 -17.98
C GLY A 164 6.87 -4.76 -18.62
N ARG A 165 7.02 -5.81 -17.80
CA ARG A 165 7.33 -7.18 -18.23
C ARG A 165 6.19 -7.88 -18.99
N PHE A 166 4.95 -7.39 -18.86
CA PHE A 166 3.79 -7.95 -19.55
C PHE A 166 3.71 -7.40 -20.97
N ARG A 167 4.15 -8.22 -21.93
CA ARG A 167 4.27 -7.87 -23.36
C ARG A 167 3.21 -8.52 -24.22
N GLU A 168 2.47 -9.48 -23.66
CA GLU A 168 1.29 -10.12 -24.23
C GLU A 168 0.01 -9.48 -23.69
N PHE A 169 -1.14 -9.82 -24.29
CA PHE A 169 -2.42 -9.59 -23.64
C PHE A 169 -2.54 -10.49 -22.39
N TYR A 170 -3.25 -10.00 -21.39
CA TYR A 170 -3.79 -10.78 -20.27
C TYR A 170 -5.31 -10.67 -20.28
N TYR A 171 -6.00 -11.73 -19.88
CA TYR A 171 -7.44 -11.85 -20.10
C TYR A 171 -8.24 -10.88 -19.23
N TRP A 172 -8.19 -10.99 -17.89
CA TRP A 172 -9.05 -10.17 -17.04
C TRP A 172 -8.66 -8.69 -17.02
N ASP A 173 -7.36 -8.36 -17.09
CA ASP A 173 -6.81 -7.01 -17.29
C ASP A 173 -7.51 -6.27 -18.44
N SER A 174 -7.76 -7.01 -19.53
CA SER A 174 -8.32 -6.46 -20.75
C SER A 174 -9.72 -5.90 -20.58
N TYR A 175 -10.50 -6.33 -19.56
CA TYR A 175 -11.83 -5.77 -19.31
C TYR A 175 -11.75 -4.27 -18.95
N TRP A 176 -10.85 -3.90 -18.03
CA TRP A 176 -10.65 -2.50 -17.65
C TRP A 176 -9.93 -1.70 -18.73
N ILE A 177 -9.01 -2.33 -19.47
CA ILE A 177 -8.36 -1.71 -20.63
C ILE A 177 -9.40 -1.36 -21.71
N ILE A 178 -10.26 -2.31 -22.10
CA ILE A 178 -11.35 -2.12 -23.08
C ILE A 178 -12.30 -1.02 -22.62
N LYS A 179 -12.67 -0.98 -21.32
CA LYS A 179 -13.48 0.12 -20.79
C LYS A 179 -12.77 1.49 -20.92
N GLY A 180 -11.47 1.57 -20.63
CA GLY A 180 -10.67 2.77 -20.84
C GLY A 180 -10.56 3.19 -22.30
N LEU A 181 -10.44 2.23 -23.23
CA LEU A 181 -10.40 2.48 -24.66
C LEU A 181 -11.71 3.03 -25.21
N LEU A 182 -12.86 2.47 -24.78
CA LEU A 182 -14.18 2.95 -25.20
C LEU A 182 -14.45 4.37 -24.67
N LEU A 183 -14.07 4.68 -23.42
CA LEU A 183 -14.08 6.06 -22.90
C LEU A 183 -13.18 7.01 -23.71
N SER A 184 -12.10 6.48 -24.29
CA SER A 184 -11.18 7.22 -25.18
C SER A 184 -11.69 7.32 -26.63
N GLU A 185 -12.92 6.86 -26.92
CA GLU A 185 -13.54 6.72 -28.25
C GLU A 185 -12.80 5.76 -29.21
N MET A 186 -11.89 4.93 -28.69
CA MET A 186 -11.04 3.99 -29.46
C MET A 186 -11.78 2.68 -29.78
N ARG A 187 -12.93 2.82 -30.46
CA ARG A 187 -13.89 1.74 -30.75
C ARG A 187 -13.32 0.63 -31.62
N THR A 188 -12.48 0.95 -32.60
CA THR A 188 -11.87 -0.04 -33.51
C THR A 188 -10.80 -0.85 -32.78
N THR A 189 -9.97 -0.20 -31.97
CA THR A 189 -8.96 -0.85 -31.13
C THR A 189 -9.63 -1.75 -30.07
N ALA A 190 -10.66 -1.26 -29.38
CA ALA A 190 -11.42 -2.03 -28.39
C ALA A 190 -12.10 -3.26 -29.01
N LYS A 191 -12.81 -3.09 -30.15
CA LYS A 191 -13.42 -4.20 -30.88
C LYS A 191 -12.38 -5.21 -31.36
N GLY A 192 -11.26 -4.75 -31.91
CA GLY A 192 -10.18 -5.61 -32.40
C GLY A 192 -9.56 -6.49 -31.29
N MET A 193 -9.44 -5.97 -30.06
CA MET A 193 -9.02 -6.78 -28.91
C MET A 193 -10.04 -7.87 -28.54
N VAL A 194 -11.34 -7.60 -28.61
CA VAL A 194 -12.38 -8.62 -28.37
C VAL A 194 -12.45 -9.65 -29.51
N GLU A 195 -12.27 -9.22 -30.77
CA GLU A 195 -12.12 -10.13 -31.92
C GLU A 195 -10.93 -11.08 -31.76
N ASN A 196 -9.80 -10.61 -31.24
CA ASN A 196 -8.65 -11.46 -30.92
C ASN A 196 -9.02 -12.53 -29.89
N PHE A 197 -9.70 -12.14 -28.81
CA PHE A 197 -10.16 -13.07 -27.76
C PHE A 197 -11.17 -14.10 -28.28
N LEU A 198 -12.13 -13.68 -29.11
CA LEU A 198 -13.06 -14.58 -29.79
C LEU A 198 -12.32 -15.58 -30.69
N ASN A 199 -11.34 -15.12 -31.46
CA ASN A 199 -10.49 -15.98 -32.29
C ASN A 199 -9.56 -16.92 -31.48
N ILE A 200 -9.30 -16.61 -30.21
CA ILE A 200 -8.58 -17.50 -29.27
C ILE A 200 -9.54 -18.59 -28.76
N VAL A 201 -10.77 -18.24 -28.35
CA VAL A 201 -11.82 -19.22 -28.02
C VAL A 201 -12.12 -20.14 -29.21
N ASP A 202 -12.11 -19.62 -30.44
CA ASP A 202 -12.28 -20.43 -31.65
C ASP A 202 -11.16 -21.47 -31.86
N ARG A 203 -9.95 -21.21 -31.37
CA ARG A 203 -8.77 -22.09 -31.51
C ARG A 203 -8.57 -23.04 -30.34
N PHE A 204 -8.83 -22.59 -29.12
CA PHE A 204 -8.48 -23.31 -27.88
C PHE A 204 -9.69 -23.69 -27.02
N GLY A 205 -10.89 -23.21 -27.35
CA GLY A 205 -12.14 -23.43 -26.60
C GLY A 205 -12.37 -22.44 -25.45
N PHE A 206 -11.35 -21.67 -25.06
CA PHE A 206 -11.37 -20.69 -23.99
C PHE A 206 -10.24 -19.66 -24.19
N ILE A 207 -10.15 -18.64 -23.34
CA ILE A 207 -9.05 -17.68 -23.34
C ILE A 207 -7.99 -18.09 -22.30
N PRO A 208 -6.73 -18.39 -22.69
CA PRO A 208 -5.63 -18.61 -21.76
C PRO A 208 -5.32 -17.35 -20.93
N ASN A 209 -4.74 -17.55 -19.74
CA ASN A 209 -4.32 -16.50 -18.80
C ASN A 209 -3.70 -15.25 -19.47
N GLY A 210 -2.76 -15.48 -20.39
CA GLY A 210 -2.24 -14.48 -21.30
C GLY A 210 -1.82 -15.09 -22.65
N GLY A 211 -1.32 -14.25 -23.55
CA GLY A 211 -1.05 -14.59 -24.95
C GLY A 211 0.19 -15.43 -25.23
N ARG A 212 0.50 -16.46 -24.43
CA ARG A 212 1.67 -17.34 -24.59
C ARG A 212 1.29 -18.82 -24.50
N ILE A 213 2.00 -19.68 -25.23
CA ILE A 213 1.69 -21.12 -25.29
C ILE A 213 1.82 -21.83 -23.93
N TYR A 214 2.65 -21.33 -23.01
CA TYR A 214 2.76 -21.83 -21.64
C TYR A 214 1.57 -21.47 -20.73
N TYR A 215 0.55 -20.78 -21.25
CA TYR A 215 -0.72 -20.53 -20.58
C TYR A 215 -1.88 -21.44 -21.05
N ILE A 216 -1.75 -22.24 -22.13
CA ILE A 216 -2.90 -22.93 -22.77
C ILE A 216 -3.57 -24.07 -21.96
N MET A 217 -3.21 -24.24 -20.69
CA MET A 217 -3.82 -25.17 -19.74
C MET A 217 -4.50 -24.47 -18.55
N ARG A 218 -4.47 -23.12 -18.49
CA ARG A 218 -5.14 -22.31 -17.46
C ARG A 218 -5.68 -20.99 -18.01
N SER A 219 -6.86 -20.59 -17.55
CA SER A 219 -7.54 -19.36 -17.98
C SER A 219 -7.24 -18.18 -17.04
N GLN A 220 -8.19 -17.26 -16.91
CA GLN A 220 -8.26 -16.14 -15.95
C GLN A 220 -9.74 -15.80 -15.68
N PRO A 221 -10.09 -14.95 -14.70
CA PRO A 221 -11.48 -14.62 -14.39
C PRO A 221 -12.30 -14.23 -15.64
N PRO A 222 -13.40 -14.95 -15.97
CA PRO A 222 -13.92 -14.96 -17.34
C PRO A 222 -14.79 -13.75 -17.68
N LEU A 223 -14.15 -12.71 -18.24
CA LEU A 223 -14.78 -11.42 -18.52
C LEU A 223 -15.08 -11.15 -20.01
N LEU A 224 -14.91 -12.12 -20.94
CA LEU A 224 -15.19 -11.91 -22.37
C LEU A 224 -16.64 -11.48 -22.64
N ILE A 225 -17.61 -12.16 -22.04
CA ILE A 225 -19.04 -11.86 -22.19
C ILE A 225 -19.34 -10.42 -21.68
N PRO A 226 -18.81 -10.00 -20.51
CA PRO A 226 -18.76 -8.59 -20.11
C PRO A 226 -18.00 -7.62 -21.04
N MET A 227 -16.94 -8.04 -21.74
CA MET A 227 -16.28 -7.20 -22.75
C MET A 227 -17.17 -6.99 -23.98
N VAL A 228 -17.88 -8.03 -24.44
CA VAL A 228 -18.89 -7.90 -25.50
C VAL A 228 -20.02 -6.99 -25.04
N LYS A 229 -20.48 -7.09 -23.78
CA LYS A 229 -21.46 -6.16 -23.21
C LYS A 229 -21.02 -4.69 -23.35
N LEU A 230 -19.76 -4.36 -23.02
CA LEU A 230 -19.23 -3.00 -23.17
C LEU A 230 -19.29 -2.51 -24.63
N ILE A 231 -19.00 -3.37 -25.61
CA ILE A 231 -19.15 -3.05 -27.05
C ILE A 231 -20.62 -2.81 -27.42
N MET A 232 -21.53 -3.66 -26.94
CA MET A 232 -22.96 -3.53 -27.21
C MET A 232 -23.56 -2.26 -26.61
N GLU A 233 -23.09 -1.82 -25.44
CA GLU A 233 -23.54 -0.58 -24.79
C GLU A 233 -23.01 0.69 -25.46
N ASP A 234 -21.78 0.68 -26.00
CA ASP A 234 -21.17 1.87 -26.60
C ASP A 234 -21.63 2.13 -28.06
N PHE A 235 -21.87 1.08 -28.86
CA PHE A 235 -22.33 1.25 -30.25
C PHE A 235 -23.25 0.16 -30.84
N GLY A 236 -23.76 -0.79 -30.04
CA GLY A 236 -24.93 -1.60 -30.41
C GLY A 236 -24.76 -2.53 -31.63
N ASP A 237 -23.59 -3.11 -31.83
CA ASP A 237 -23.25 -3.92 -33.02
C ASP A 237 -23.91 -5.33 -33.01
N ILE A 238 -25.19 -5.39 -33.39
CA ILE A 238 -26.00 -6.62 -33.42
C ILE A 238 -25.39 -7.70 -34.32
N GLU A 239 -24.81 -7.32 -35.48
CA GLU A 239 -24.24 -8.30 -36.41
C GLU A 239 -22.91 -8.88 -35.88
N PHE A 240 -22.10 -8.09 -35.15
CA PHE A 240 -20.96 -8.63 -34.39
C PHE A 240 -21.40 -9.64 -33.33
N LEU A 241 -22.42 -9.31 -32.52
CA LEU A 241 -22.95 -10.24 -31.52
C LEU A 241 -23.46 -11.54 -32.17
N LYS A 242 -24.24 -11.42 -33.24
CA LYS A 242 -24.79 -12.53 -34.04
C LYS A 242 -23.70 -13.40 -34.69
N GLN A 243 -22.61 -12.81 -35.16
CA GLN A 243 -21.46 -13.54 -35.71
C GLN A 243 -20.73 -14.37 -34.66
N HIS A 244 -20.72 -13.90 -33.40
CA HIS A 244 -19.84 -14.43 -32.35
C HIS A 244 -20.55 -15.10 -31.16
N ILE A 245 -21.89 -15.11 -31.10
CA ILE A 245 -22.65 -15.75 -30.01
C ILE A 245 -22.27 -17.23 -29.81
N GLY A 246 -22.06 -17.99 -30.90
CA GLY A 246 -21.61 -19.39 -30.86
C GLY A 246 -20.16 -19.58 -30.41
N THR A 247 -19.38 -18.51 -30.30
CA THR A 247 -18.05 -18.49 -29.67
C THR A 247 -18.18 -18.21 -28.17
N LEU A 248 -19.06 -17.29 -27.76
CA LEU A 248 -19.39 -17.03 -26.35
C LEU A 248 -20.01 -18.27 -25.67
N ASP A 249 -20.89 -18.99 -26.39
CA ASP A 249 -21.40 -20.31 -25.98
C ASP A 249 -20.28 -21.29 -25.63
N ARG A 250 -19.18 -21.31 -26.42
CA ARG A 250 -18.07 -22.27 -26.25
C ARG A 250 -17.21 -21.98 -25.03
N GLU A 251 -16.91 -20.72 -24.74
CA GLU A 251 -16.16 -20.37 -23.53
C GLU A 251 -17.01 -20.62 -22.27
N PHE A 252 -18.30 -20.28 -22.30
CA PHE A 252 -19.19 -20.58 -21.16
C PHE A 252 -19.24 -22.10 -20.90
N ASP A 253 -19.37 -22.89 -21.96
CA ASP A 253 -19.31 -24.35 -21.92
C ASP A 253 -17.98 -24.88 -21.34
N PHE A 254 -16.83 -24.24 -21.61
CA PHE A 254 -15.54 -24.62 -21.03
C PHE A 254 -15.56 -24.51 -19.50
N TRP A 255 -16.03 -23.38 -18.96
CA TRP A 255 -16.11 -23.17 -17.50
C TRP A 255 -17.11 -24.12 -16.83
N VAL A 256 -18.24 -24.38 -17.47
CA VAL A 256 -19.23 -25.36 -16.98
C VAL A 256 -18.65 -26.78 -16.96
N LYS A 257 -17.85 -27.17 -17.95
CA LYS A 257 -17.33 -28.55 -18.07
C LYS A 257 -16.06 -28.82 -17.26
N ASN A 258 -15.17 -27.83 -17.11
CA ASN A 258 -13.82 -28.04 -16.57
C ASN A 258 -13.61 -27.46 -15.16
N HIS A 259 -14.45 -26.49 -14.75
CA HIS A 259 -14.26 -25.74 -13.50
C HIS A 259 -15.43 -25.87 -12.52
N THR A 260 -16.62 -26.25 -12.99
CA THR A 260 -17.80 -26.45 -12.14
C THR A 260 -17.81 -27.84 -11.52
N ILE A 261 -18.13 -27.91 -10.23
CA ILE A 261 -18.28 -29.16 -9.47
C ILE A 261 -19.57 -29.16 -8.66
N ASP A 262 -20.02 -30.35 -8.31
CA ASP A 262 -21.07 -30.57 -7.31
C ASP A 262 -20.51 -30.31 -5.90
N VAL A 263 -21.21 -29.49 -5.13
CA VAL A 263 -20.87 -29.10 -3.74
C VAL A 263 -22.05 -29.44 -2.83
N GLU A 264 -21.85 -30.37 -1.89
CA GLU A 264 -22.85 -30.69 -0.88
C GLU A 264 -22.87 -29.63 0.23
N HIS A 265 -24.03 -29.03 0.47
CA HIS A 265 -24.26 -28.10 1.57
C HIS A 265 -25.68 -28.26 2.13
N GLU A 266 -25.80 -28.35 3.46
CA GLU A 266 -27.09 -28.51 4.17
C GLU A 266 -27.99 -29.62 3.57
N GLY A 267 -27.38 -30.75 3.17
CA GLY A 267 -28.06 -31.92 2.60
C GLY A 267 -28.56 -31.76 1.15
N HIS A 268 -28.16 -30.68 0.47
CA HIS A 268 -28.49 -30.38 -0.92
C HIS A 268 -27.20 -30.29 -1.75
N ILE A 269 -27.28 -30.58 -3.05
CA ILE A 269 -26.14 -30.47 -3.97
C ILE A 269 -26.31 -29.23 -4.84
N TYR A 270 -25.30 -28.36 -4.83
CA TYR A 270 -25.24 -27.12 -5.60
C TYR A 270 -24.07 -27.16 -6.59
N GLN A 271 -24.24 -26.58 -7.77
CA GLN A 271 -23.18 -26.53 -8.78
C GLN A 271 -22.48 -25.18 -8.76
N LEU A 272 -21.18 -25.20 -8.46
CA LEU A 272 -20.34 -24.02 -8.29
C LEU A 272 -18.95 -24.22 -8.92
N SER A 273 -18.38 -23.15 -9.45
CA SER A 273 -17.10 -23.15 -10.16
C SER A 273 -15.91 -22.85 -9.23
N ARG A 274 -14.75 -23.42 -9.56
CA ARG A 274 -13.44 -23.17 -8.92
C ARG A 274 -12.31 -23.06 -9.96
N TYR A 275 -11.23 -22.38 -9.60
CA TYR A 275 -9.99 -22.41 -10.38
C TYR A 275 -9.33 -23.79 -10.27
N ASN A 276 -8.76 -24.30 -11.37
CA ASN A 276 -8.38 -25.72 -11.54
C ASN A 276 -7.42 -25.96 -12.73
N ASP A 277 -6.12 -25.76 -12.54
CA ASP A 277 -5.09 -26.25 -13.47
C ASP A 277 -4.84 -27.76 -13.24
N GLN A 278 -4.70 -28.51 -14.34
CA GLN A 278 -4.44 -29.96 -14.36
C GLN A 278 -3.28 -30.36 -15.29
N SER A 279 -2.25 -29.51 -15.37
CA SER A 279 -1.00 -29.80 -16.07
C SER A 279 0.12 -30.25 -15.12
N GLN A 280 1.09 -31.01 -15.63
CA GLN A 280 2.29 -31.44 -14.90
C GLN A 280 3.33 -30.31 -14.79
N GLY A 281 4.14 -30.33 -13.74
CA GLY A 281 5.38 -29.56 -13.62
C GLY A 281 5.21 -28.06 -13.27
N PRO A 282 6.32 -27.37 -12.99
CA PRO A 282 6.34 -25.95 -12.63
C PRO A 282 5.86 -25.03 -13.77
N ARG A 283 5.41 -23.82 -13.42
CA ARG A 283 5.14 -22.70 -14.33
C ARG A 283 6.36 -22.37 -15.19
N PRO A 284 6.34 -22.46 -16.54
CA PRO A 284 7.51 -22.13 -17.35
C PRO A 284 7.99 -20.67 -17.20
N GLU A 285 7.08 -19.75 -16.90
CA GLU A 285 7.37 -18.33 -16.63
C GLU A 285 7.88 -18.03 -15.22
N SER A 286 7.90 -19.02 -14.32
CA SER A 286 8.36 -18.92 -12.93
C SER A 286 8.99 -20.25 -12.48
N TYR A 287 9.74 -20.85 -13.40
CA TYR A 287 10.17 -22.25 -13.33
C TYR A 287 11.12 -22.48 -12.15
N LYS A 288 12.05 -21.54 -11.96
CA LYS A 288 13.04 -21.62 -10.89
C LYS A 288 12.40 -21.38 -9.53
N GLU A 289 11.45 -20.45 -9.46
CA GLU A 289 10.70 -20.05 -8.27
C GLU A 289 9.82 -21.22 -7.77
N ASP A 290 9.05 -21.84 -8.67
CA ASP A 290 8.24 -23.03 -8.38
C ASP A 290 9.11 -24.21 -7.90
N VAL A 291 10.21 -24.50 -8.61
CA VAL A 291 11.13 -25.60 -8.24
C VAL A 291 11.84 -25.32 -6.91
N ASP A 292 12.28 -24.09 -6.65
CA ASP A 292 12.90 -23.72 -5.38
C ASP A 292 11.88 -23.75 -4.22
N CYS A 293 10.61 -23.43 -4.47
CA CYS A 293 9.52 -23.60 -3.50
C CYS A 293 9.24 -25.09 -3.21
N ALA A 294 9.18 -25.93 -4.25
CA ALA A 294 8.86 -27.36 -4.16
C ALA A 294 9.94 -28.21 -3.45
N LYS A 295 11.16 -27.69 -3.26
CA LYS A 295 12.25 -28.34 -2.51
C LYS A 295 11.91 -28.71 -1.06
N HIS A 296 10.85 -28.13 -0.49
CA HIS A 296 10.35 -28.49 0.84
C HIS A 296 9.68 -29.88 0.90
N PHE A 297 9.48 -30.56 -0.23
CA PHE A 297 8.84 -31.86 -0.30
C PHE A 297 9.76 -32.94 -0.89
N ASP A 298 10.06 -33.98 -0.11
CA ASP A 298 10.86 -35.14 -0.55
C ASP A 298 10.12 -36.05 -1.56
N ASN A 299 8.81 -35.89 -1.72
CA ASN A 299 7.93 -36.73 -2.55
C ASN A 299 7.44 -35.94 -3.78
N ASP A 300 7.77 -36.43 -4.98
CA ASP A 300 7.39 -35.78 -6.24
C ASP A 300 5.88 -35.61 -6.41
N ALA A 301 5.05 -36.54 -5.92
CA ALA A 301 3.59 -36.38 -5.96
C ALA A 301 3.09 -35.18 -5.13
N LYS A 302 3.85 -34.74 -4.11
CA LYS A 302 3.57 -33.49 -3.38
C LYS A 302 4.06 -32.24 -4.13
N LYS A 303 5.13 -32.36 -4.92
CA LYS A 303 5.62 -31.28 -5.79
C LYS A 303 4.61 -31.00 -6.91
N GLU A 304 4.13 -32.06 -7.57
CA GLU A 304 3.09 -31.96 -8.60
C GLU A 304 1.75 -31.44 -8.07
N GLU A 305 1.36 -31.82 -6.85
CA GLU A 305 0.21 -31.22 -6.17
C GLU A 305 0.44 -29.72 -5.92
N LEU A 306 1.61 -29.30 -5.43
CA LEU A 306 1.96 -27.88 -5.23
C LEU A 306 1.93 -27.10 -6.56
N TYR A 307 2.58 -27.60 -7.62
CA TYR A 307 2.61 -26.93 -8.92
C TYR A 307 1.20 -26.70 -9.49
N ALA A 308 0.29 -27.65 -9.30
CA ALA A 308 -1.09 -27.50 -9.76
C ALA A 308 -1.89 -26.49 -8.90
N GLU A 309 -1.63 -26.36 -7.59
CA GLU A 309 -2.22 -25.30 -6.77
C GLU A 309 -1.65 -23.90 -7.08
N LEU A 310 -0.34 -23.81 -7.36
CA LEU A 310 0.34 -22.58 -7.84
C LEU A 310 -0.27 -22.11 -9.17
N LYS A 311 -0.39 -23.01 -10.16
CA LYS A 311 -1.00 -22.70 -11.46
C LYS A 311 -2.49 -22.36 -11.35
N SER A 312 -3.23 -23.00 -10.43
CA SER A 312 -4.62 -22.64 -10.14
C SER A 312 -4.75 -21.27 -9.47
N ALA A 313 -3.78 -20.85 -8.64
CA ALA A 313 -3.76 -19.50 -8.09
C ALA A 313 -3.42 -18.46 -9.18
N ALA A 314 -2.52 -18.76 -10.12
CA ALA A 314 -2.31 -17.91 -11.30
C ALA A 314 -3.57 -17.80 -12.18
N GLU A 315 -4.36 -18.87 -12.30
CA GLU A 315 -5.67 -18.85 -12.98
C GLU A 315 -6.69 -17.95 -12.27
N SER A 316 -6.62 -17.82 -10.94
CA SER A 316 -7.48 -16.88 -10.21
C SER A 316 -7.13 -15.40 -10.44
N GLY A 317 -5.97 -15.12 -11.05
CA GLY A 317 -5.37 -13.78 -11.10
C GLY A 317 -4.82 -13.28 -9.75
N TRP A 318 -4.91 -14.09 -8.68
CA TRP A 318 -4.43 -13.77 -7.33
C TRP A 318 -3.19 -14.63 -6.96
N ASP A 319 -2.15 -14.59 -7.79
CA ASP A 319 -0.84 -15.21 -7.58
C ASP A 319 0.11 -14.27 -6.81
N PHE A 320 0.35 -14.41 -5.50
CA PHE A 320 -0.30 -15.31 -4.54
C PHE A 320 -0.98 -14.53 -3.42
N SER A 321 -1.84 -15.24 -2.66
CA SER A 321 -2.64 -14.69 -1.57
C SER A 321 -2.87 -15.72 -0.47
N SER A 322 -2.89 -15.25 0.77
CA SER A 322 -3.41 -15.95 1.95
C SER A 322 -4.83 -16.48 1.77
N ARG A 323 -5.61 -15.86 0.87
CA ARG A 323 -6.92 -16.31 0.43
C ARG A 323 -6.95 -17.79 0.04
N TRP A 324 -5.87 -18.27 -0.59
CA TRP A 324 -5.74 -19.64 -1.06
C TRP A 324 -5.04 -20.58 -0.05
N PHE A 325 -4.55 -20.09 1.08
CA PHE A 325 -3.89 -20.94 2.07
C PHE A 325 -4.91 -21.72 2.91
N ILE A 326 -4.61 -22.98 3.19
CA ILE A 326 -5.28 -23.79 4.21
C ILE A 326 -4.21 -24.41 5.13
N LEU A 327 -3.93 -23.74 6.25
CA LEU A 327 -3.15 -24.30 7.36
C LEU A 327 -4.06 -24.45 8.58
N ASN A 328 -4.31 -25.69 9.02
CA ASN A 328 -5.21 -26.01 10.13
C ASN A 328 -6.63 -25.39 9.98
N GLY A 329 -7.13 -25.27 8.75
CA GLY A 329 -8.41 -24.62 8.43
C GLY A 329 -8.37 -23.08 8.36
N THR A 330 -7.19 -22.46 8.54
CA THR A 330 -7.02 -20.99 8.51
C THR A 330 -6.43 -20.49 7.19
N ASN A 331 -6.57 -19.18 6.92
CA ASN A 331 -5.89 -18.47 5.84
C ASN A 331 -4.39 -18.18 6.15
N LYS A 332 -3.89 -18.57 7.32
CA LYS A 332 -2.45 -18.44 7.65
C LYS A 332 -1.64 -19.46 6.85
N GLY A 333 -0.38 -19.16 6.58
CA GLY A 333 0.54 -20.10 5.92
C GLY A 333 1.58 -19.40 5.07
N ASN A 334 2.10 -20.14 4.10
CA ASN A 334 2.90 -19.67 2.97
C ASN A 334 2.53 -20.49 1.71
N LEU A 335 3.24 -20.30 0.59
CA LEU A 335 2.98 -21.00 -0.68
C LEU A 335 2.87 -22.53 -0.55
N THR A 336 3.58 -23.17 0.39
CA THR A 336 3.47 -24.63 0.63
C THR A 336 2.14 -25.06 1.25
N ASN A 337 1.25 -24.11 1.57
CA ASN A 337 -0.09 -24.32 2.11
C ASN A 337 -1.19 -23.90 1.11
N LEU A 338 -0.85 -23.58 -0.14
CA LEU A 338 -1.82 -23.31 -1.20
C LEU A 338 -2.77 -24.50 -1.41
N LYS A 339 -4.06 -24.18 -1.43
CA LYS A 339 -5.20 -25.09 -1.63
C LYS A 339 -6.33 -24.39 -2.40
N THR A 340 -5.94 -23.65 -3.44
CA THR A 340 -6.82 -22.94 -4.37
C THR A 340 -7.96 -23.82 -4.88
N ARG A 341 -7.67 -25.05 -5.30
CA ARG A 341 -8.69 -25.99 -5.83
C ARG A 341 -9.61 -26.57 -4.76
N SER A 342 -9.25 -26.46 -3.47
CA SER A 342 -10.11 -26.83 -2.34
C SER A 342 -11.05 -25.70 -1.91
N ILE A 343 -11.12 -24.60 -2.68
CA ILE A 343 -11.89 -23.40 -2.36
C ILE A 343 -12.83 -23.05 -3.53
N ILE A 344 -14.09 -22.73 -3.20
CA ILE A 344 -15.07 -22.14 -4.12
C ILE A 344 -15.00 -20.60 -3.98
N PRO A 345 -14.55 -19.85 -5.01
CA PRO A 345 -14.40 -18.40 -4.92
C PRO A 345 -15.71 -17.63 -5.17
N VAL A 346 -15.97 -16.59 -4.39
CA VAL A 346 -17.18 -15.74 -4.51
C VAL A 346 -17.27 -15.01 -5.85
N GLU A 347 -16.17 -14.40 -6.30
CA GLU A 347 -16.09 -13.65 -7.55
C GLU A 347 -16.26 -14.54 -8.78
N LEU A 348 -15.66 -15.72 -8.80
CA LEU A 348 -15.77 -16.63 -9.94
C LEU A 348 -17.23 -17.02 -10.18
N ASN A 349 -17.95 -17.34 -9.10
CA ASN A 349 -19.35 -17.71 -9.18
C ASN A 349 -20.26 -16.50 -9.45
N ALA A 350 -19.95 -15.33 -8.89
CA ALA A 350 -20.63 -14.07 -9.22
C ALA A 350 -20.47 -13.69 -10.71
N ILE A 351 -19.29 -13.93 -11.31
CA ILE A 351 -19.01 -13.70 -12.74
C ILE A 351 -19.68 -14.77 -13.61
N MET A 352 -19.63 -16.06 -13.25
CA MET A 352 -20.33 -17.10 -14.01
C MET A 352 -21.85 -16.92 -14.01
N CYS A 353 -22.43 -16.48 -12.88
CA CYS A 353 -23.82 -16.07 -12.79
C CYS A 353 -24.13 -14.85 -13.69
N TRP A 354 -23.21 -13.88 -13.78
CA TRP A 354 -23.35 -12.71 -14.65
C TRP A 354 -23.34 -13.10 -16.12
N ASN A 355 -22.37 -13.93 -16.50
CA ASN A 355 -22.19 -14.46 -17.84
C ASN A 355 -23.44 -15.24 -18.29
N ALA A 356 -24.09 -15.98 -17.39
CA ALA A 356 -25.37 -16.62 -17.65
C ALA A 356 -26.52 -15.59 -17.87
N GLN A 357 -26.58 -14.50 -17.10
CA GLN A 357 -27.56 -13.42 -17.33
C GLN A 357 -27.36 -12.77 -18.70
N LEU A 358 -26.12 -12.40 -19.03
CA LEU A 358 -25.76 -11.73 -20.28
C LEU A 358 -25.95 -12.63 -21.51
N MET A 359 -25.62 -13.93 -21.41
CA MET A 359 -25.90 -14.87 -22.49
C MET A 359 -27.40 -15.06 -22.71
N ALA A 360 -28.23 -15.03 -21.66
CA ALA A 360 -29.68 -15.02 -21.83
C ALA A 360 -30.16 -13.77 -22.59
N GLU A 361 -29.71 -12.58 -22.18
CA GLU A 361 -30.04 -11.30 -22.82
C GLU A 361 -29.59 -11.25 -24.29
N PHE A 362 -28.37 -11.71 -24.59
CA PHE A 362 -27.82 -11.78 -25.94
C PHE A 362 -28.58 -12.78 -26.83
N HIS A 363 -28.91 -13.97 -26.33
CA HIS A 363 -29.71 -14.92 -27.11
C HIS A 363 -31.15 -14.42 -27.30
N GLU A 364 -31.75 -13.72 -26.35
CA GLU A 364 -33.08 -13.12 -26.47
C GLU A 364 -33.08 -11.98 -27.51
N GLN A 365 -32.05 -11.11 -27.50
CA GLN A 365 -31.84 -10.07 -28.50
C GLN A 365 -31.67 -10.64 -29.93
N LEU A 366 -31.07 -11.83 -30.06
CA LEU A 366 -30.94 -12.59 -31.31
C LEU A 366 -32.13 -13.52 -31.62
N GLN A 367 -33.23 -13.44 -30.86
CA GLN A 367 -34.45 -14.26 -31.00
C GLN A 367 -34.25 -15.79 -30.79
N ASN A 368 -33.12 -16.20 -30.22
CA ASN A 368 -32.78 -17.57 -29.87
C ASN A 368 -33.44 -18.00 -28.53
N ILE A 369 -34.77 -17.97 -28.48
CA ILE A 369 -35.57 -18.06 -27.23
C ILE A 369 -35.27 -19.32 -26.38
N GLU A 370 -34.99 -20.47 -27.01
CA GLU A 370 -34.64 -21.71 -26.30
C GLU A 370 -33.30 -21.60 -25.55
N LYS A 371 -32.27 -21.05 -26.20
CA LYS A 371 -30.97 -20.77 -25.57
C LYS A 371 -31.09 -19.68 -24.50
N ALA A 372 -31.91 -18.65 -24.73
CA ALA A 372 -32.19 -17.64 -23.71
C ALA A 372 -32.83 -18.24 -22.46
N GLN A 373 -33.81 -19.14 -22.63
CA GLN A 373 -34.44 -19.88 -21.52
C GLN A 373 -33.42 -20.74 -20.77
N TYR A 374 -32.60 -21.53 -21.47
CA TYR A 374 -31.52 -22.32 -20.87
C TYR A 374 -30.59 -21.45 -19.99
N TYR A 375 -30.15 -20.30 -20.50
CA TYR A 375 -29.27 -19.41 -19.75
C TYR A 375 -29.96 -18.73 -18.55
N ARG A 376 -31.26 -18.39 -18.66
CA ARG A 376 -32.04 -17.93 -17.49
C ARG A 376 -32.14 -18.99 -16.40
N GLU A 377 -32.24 -20.28 -16.76
CA GLU A 377 -32.22 -21.38 -15.79
C GLU A 377 -30.84 -21.61 -15.16
N VAL A 378 -29.75 -21.50 -15.92
CA VAL A 378 -28.38 -21.56 -15.39
C VAL A 378 -28.14 -20.41 -14.41
N HIS A 379 -28.53 -19.17 -14.78
CA HIS A 379 -28.45 -17.99 -13.91
C HIS A 379 -29.25 -18.18 -12.61
N ALA A 380 -30.48 -18.70 -12.68
CA ALA A 380 -31.30 -18.96 -11.50
C ALA A 380 -30.66 -20.00 -10.55
N ARG A 381 -30.14 -21.12 -11.09
CA ARG A 381 -29.43 -22.13 -10.28
C ARG A 381 -28.17 -21.57 -9.63
N LEU A 382 -27.39 -20.74 -10.34
CA LEU A 382 -26.20 -20.11 -9.79
C LEU A 382 -26.54 -19.07 -8.71
N MET A 383 -27.58 -18.25 -8.87
CA MET A 383 -28.03 -17.35 -7.80
C MET A 383 -28.49 -18.10 -6.55
N GLU A 384 -29.21 -19.22 -6.69
CA GLU A 384 -29.55 -20.06 -5.53
C GLU A 384 -28.29 -20.64 -4.87
N ALA A 385 -27.35 -21.18 -5.65
CA ALA A 385 -26.11 -21.74 -5.12
C ALA A 385 -25.25 -20.68 -4.38
N ILE A 386 -25.20 -19.44 -4.88
CA ILE A 386 -24.52 -18.30 -4.23
C ILE A 386 -25.22 -17.91 -2.91
N GLU A 387 -26.55 -17.82 -2.88
CA GLU A 387 -27.32 -17.55 -1.66
C GLU A 387 -27.21 -18.69 -0.63
N LYS A 388 -27.14 -19.95 -1.08
CA LYS A 388 -27.13 -21.11 -0.18
C LYS A 388 -25.74 -21.44 0.34
N VAL A 389 -24.73 -21.49 -0.52
CA VAL A 389 -23.38 -21.93 -0.13
C VAL A 389 -22.52 -20.75 0.35
N LEU A 390 -22.61 -19.58 -0.30
CA LEU A 390 -21.64 -18.51 -0.12
C LEU A 390 -22.12 -17.37 0.79
N TRP A 391 -23.41 -17.00 0.79
CA TRP A 391 -23.93 -15.98 1.71
C TRP A 391 -23.81 -16.42 3.18
N HIS A 392 -23.31 -15.53 4.05
CA HIS A 392 -23.25 -15.77 5.49
C HIS A 392 -24.07 -14.75 6.27
N GLU A 393 -25.22 -15.18 6.76
CA GLU A 393 -26.23 -14.37 7.46
C GLU A 393 -25.64 -13.44 8.54
N ASP A 394 -24.94 -13.99 9.55
CA ASP A 394 -24.38 -13.22 10.68
C ASP A 394 -23.19 -12.32 10.34
N VAL A 395 -22.54 -12.56 9.20
CA VAL A 395 -21.40 -11.75 8.72
C VAL A 395 -21.92 -10.60 7.86
N GLY A 396 -22.95 -10.85 7.05
CA GLY A 396 -23.59 -9.87 6.17
C GLY A 396 -22.96 -9.73 4.79
N ALA A 397 -22.20 -10.74 4.34
CA ALA A 397 -21.53 -10.78 3.04
C ALA A 397 -21.44 -12.21 2.48
N TRP A 398 -20.99 -12.36 1.24
CA TRP A 398 -20.66 -13.65 0.65
C TRP A 398 -19.20 -14.01 0.93
N LEU A 399 -18.95 -15.27 1.32
CA LEU A 399 -17.65 -15.78 1.74
C LEU A 399 -17.25 -17.00 0.91
N ASP A 400 -15.96 -17.14 0.62
CA ASP A 400 -15.43 -18.30 -0.11
C ASP A 400 -15.70 -19.59 0.67
N PHE A 401 -16.03 -20.70 -0.01
CA PHE A 401 -16.35 -21.96 0.67
C PHE A 401 -15.20 -22.97 0.57
N SER A 402 -14.76 -23.50 1.72
CA SER A 402 -13.72 -24.52 1.81
C SER A 402 -14.34 -25.92 1.70
N LEU A 403 -13.96 -26.65 0.64
CA LEU A 403 -14.37 -28.03 0.40
C LEU A 403 -13.79 -28.99 1.45
N GLU A 404 -12.54 -28.77 1.87
CA GLU A 404 -11.85 -29.59 2.89
C GLU A 404 -12.51 -29.53 4.29
N SER A 405 -13.21 -28.45 4.61
CA SER A 405 -13.86 -28.25 5.92
C SER A 405 -15.38 -28.14 5.87
N ALA A 406 -15.97 -28.20 4.67
CA ALA A 406 -17.38 -27.97 4.36
C ALA A 406 -17.94 -26.67 4.98
N ARG A 407 -17.15 -25.57 4.95
CA ARG A 407 -17.46 -24.31 5.65
C ARG A 407 -17.09 -23.06 4.84
N ARG A 408 -17.88 -22.00 5.04
CA ARG A 408 -17.58 -20.62 4.62
C ARG A 408 -16.33 -20.12 5.36
N ARG A 409 -15.44 -19.43 4.63
CA ARG A 409 -14.16 -18.88 5.12
C ARG A 409 -14.36 -17.42 5.56
N ASP A 410 -14.57 -17.20 6.85
CA ASP A 410 -14.81 -15.87 7.46
C ASP A 410 -13.53 -15.02 7.52
N TYR A 411 -13.11 -14.54 6.35
CA TYR A 411 -12.00 -13.61 6.14
C TYR A 411 -12.39 -12.54 5.14
N PHE A 412 -11.87 -11.32 5.33
CA PHE A 412 -12.16 -10.20 4.44
C PHE A 412 -11.35 -10.26 3.15
N TYR A 413 -12.08 -10.19 2.04
CA TYR A 413 -11.61 -9.95 0.68
C TYR A 413 -12.54 -8.93 0.01
N PRO A 414 -12.06 -7.95 -0.77
CA PRO A 414 -12.93 -7.06 -1.56
C PRO A 414 -13.93 -7.82 -2.47
N THR A 415 -13.56 -9.02 -2.91
CA THR A 415 -14.40 -9.94 -3.70
C THR A 415 -15.59 -10.54 -2.93
N ASN A 416 -15.66 -10.44 -1.59
CA ASN A 416 -16.82 -10.85 -0.78
C ASN A 416 -18.14 -10.18 -1.22
N ILE A 417 -18.06 -9.05 -1.92
CA ILE A 417 -19.22 -8.27 -2.37
C ILE A 417 -19.34 -8.21 -3.89
N ALA A 418 -18.58 -9.03 -4.63
CA ALA A 418 -18.66 -9.15 -6.08
C ALA A 418 -20.08 -9.44 -6.62
N PRO A 419 -20.97 -10.19 -5.91
CA PRO A 419 -22.37 -10.32 -6.30
C PRO A 419 -23.12 -8.99 -6.44
N LEU A 420 -22.78 -7.94 -5.67
CA LEU A 420 -23.38 -6.62 -5.87
C LEU A 420 -22.93 -5.98 -7.19
N TRP A 421 -21.65 -6.12 -7.55
CA TRP A 421 -21.08 -5.62 -8.80
C TRP A 421 -21.66 -6.32 -10.03
N THR A 422 -21.85 -7.63 -9.97
CA THR A 422 -22.43 -8.40 -11.08
C THR A 422 -23.96 -8.44 -11.07
N GLY A 423 -24.61 -7.96 -10.00
CA GLY A 423 -26.05 -8.03 -9.81
C GLY A 423 -26.57 -9.44 -9.46
N CYS A 424 -25.71 -10.39 -9.09
CA CYS A 424 -26.04 -11.79 -8.82
C CYS A 424 -26.49 -12.04 -7.37
N PHE A 425 -27.56 -11.35 -6.97
CA PHE A 425 -28.26 -11.53 -5.70
C PHE A 425 -29.76 -11.34 -5.93
N ASP A 426 -30.61 -11.72 -4.98
CA ASP A 426 -32.05 -11.45 -5.09
C ASP A 426 -32.34 -9.93 -5.02
N LYS A 427 -32.57 -9.34 -6.20
CA LYS A 427 -32.88 -7.91 -6.40
C LYS A 427 -34.19 -7.50 -5.71
N ALA A 428 -35.13 -8.41 -5.43
CA ALA A 428 -36.32 -8.10 -4.62
C ALA A 428 -35.97 -7.87 -3.13
N ARG A 429 -34.86 -8.45 -2.66
CA ARG A 429 -34.27 -8.23 -1.33
C ARG A 429 -33.09 -7.24 -1.34
N LYS A 430 -32.95 -6.39 -2.36
CA LYS A 430 -31.82 -5.44 -2.53
C LYS A 430 -31.47 -4.68 -1.25
N GLU A 431 -32.45 -4.06 -0.59
CA GLU A 431 -32.22 -3.32 0.64
C GLU A 431 -31.67 -4.19 1.78
N TYR A 432 -32.14 -5.44 1.91
CA TYR A 432 -31.66 -6.38 2.92
C TYR A 432 -30.17 -6.70 2.74
N TYR A 433 -29.72 -6.97 1.50
CA TYR A 433 -28.32 -7.32 1.24
C TYR A 433 -27.40 -6.11 1.37
N VAL A 434 -27.75 -4.98 0.73
CA VAL A 434 -26.89 -3.79 0.69
C VAL A 434 -26.71 -3.20 2.09
N ASN A 435 -27.77 -3.13 2.90
CA ASN A 435 -27.65 -2.72 4.31
C ASN A 435 -26.70 -3.65 5.10
N ARG A 436 -26.75 -4.97 4.87
CA ARG A 436 -25.85 -5.93 5.55
C ARG A 436 -24.41 -5.84 5.07
N VAL A 437 -24.18 -5.71 3.77
CA VAL A 437 -22.85 -5.51 3.20
C VAL A 437 -22.21 -4.23 3.73
N ILE A 438 -22.96 -3.14 3.89
CA ILE A 438 -22.42 -1.89 4.41
C ILE A 438 -22.14 -1.98 5.91
N ASN A 439 -22.97 -2.68 6.67
CA ASN A 439 -22.66 -3.03 8.06
C ASN A 439 -21.42 -3.95 8.17
N TYR A 440 -21.19 -4.85 7.20
CA TYR A 440 -19.98 -5.69 7.13
C TYR A 440 -18.73 -4.83 6.86
N LEU A 441 -18.77 -3.97 5.83
CA LEU A 441 -17.68 -3.06 5.48
C LEU A 441 -17.33 -2.09 6.62
N ASP A 442 -18.34 -1.55 7.33
CA ASP A 442 -18.12 -0.77 8.55
C ASP A 442 -17.50 -1.62 9.68
N LYS A 443 -18.05 -2.81 9.95
CA LYS A 443 -17.58 -3.73 11.01
C LYS A 443 -16.11 -4.13 10.81
N VAL A 444 -15.67 -4.36 9.58
CA VAL A 444 -14.29 -4.71 9.25
C VAL A 444 -13.40 -3.49 8.96
N LYS A 445 -13.96 -2.27 9.03
CA LYS A 445 -13.26 -0.98 8.97
C LYS A 445 -12.42 -0.77 7.70
N VAL A 446 -13.02 -1.00 6.52
CA VAL A 446 -12.38 -0.71 5.22
C VAL A 446 -12.12 0.79 4.99
N ASP A 447 -12.77 1.67 5.76
CA ASP A 447 -12.76 3.12 5.64
C ASP A 447 -11.47 3.78 6.17
N ILE A 448 -10.72 3.09 7.04
CA ILE A 448 -9.51 3.60 7.72
C ILE A 448 -8.26 3.64 6.82
N PHE A 449 -8.36 3.13 5.60
CA PHE A 449 -7.24 2.95 4.69
C PHE A 449 -7.19 4.10 3.67
N GLU A 450 -6.24 5.02 3.84
CA GLU A 450 -6.14 6.24 3.05
C GLU A 450 -5.59 6.04 1.63
N GLY A 451 -4.91 4.91 1.38
CA GLY A 451 -4.38 4.56 0.07
C GLY A 451 -5.34 3.79 -0.84
N GLY A 452 -6.42 3.24 -0.28
CA GLY A 452 -7.35 2.30 -0.94
C GLY A 452 -7.67 1.11 -0.03
N ILE A 453 -8.63 0.26 -0.40
CA ILE A 453 -9.00 -0.93 0.37
C ILE A 453 -7.94 -2.02 0.14
N PRO A 454 -7.33 -2.61 1.19
CA PRO A 454 -6.34 -3.66 1.02
C PRO A 454 -6.98 -4.97 0.53
N THR A 455 -6.21 -5.79 -0.19
CA THR A 455 -6.68 -7.08 -0.73
C THR A 455 -7.12 -8.06 0.36
N THR A 456 -6.43 -8.05 1.50
CA THR A 456 -6.71 -8.84 2.70
C THR A 456 -6.30 -8.04 3.94
N PHE A 457 -6.49 -8.60 5.14
CA PHE A 457 -5.81 -8.11 6.36
C PHE A 457 -4.65 -9.02 6.80
N GLU A 458 -4.12 -9.85 5.90
CA GLU A 458 -3.08 -10.82 6.21
C GLU A 458 -1.69 -10.33 5.80
N HIS A 459 -0.74 -10.39 6.74
CA HIS A 459 0.66 -10.03 6.51
C HIS A 459 1.48 -11.24 6.04
N SER A 460 1.09 -11.86 4.92
CA SER A 460 1.79 -13.03 4.37
C SER A 460 3.17 -12.70 3.78
N GLY A 461 3.30 -11.52 3.16
CA GLY A 461 4.43 -11.13 2.31
C GLY A 461 4.17 -11.32 0.81
N GLU A 462 3.08 -11.99 0.44
CA GLU A 462 2.64 -12.16 -0.94
C GLU A 462 2.01 -10.88 -1.51
N GLN A 463 1.78 -10.83 -2.83
CA GLN A 463 1.34 -9.61 -3.49
C GLN A 463 -0.18 -9.35 -3.44
N TRP A 464 -1.01 -10.39 -3.40
CA TRP A 464 -2.47 -10.25 -3.24
C TRP A 464 -2.87 -10.35 -1.76
N ASP A 465 -2.19 -9.55 -0.94
CA ASP A 465 -2.31 -9.50 0.52
C ASP A 465 -1.97 -8.11 1.08
N TYR A 466 -2.15 -7.91 2.39
CA TYR A 466 -1.82 -6.66 3.07
C TYR A 466 -0.32 -6.32 2.97
N PRO A 467 0.07 -5.07 2.64
CA PRO A 467 -0.76 -3.85 2.59
C PRO A 467 -1.30 -3.49 1.19
N ASN A 468 -1.19 -4.37 0.19
CA ASN A 468 -1.45 -3.97 -1.19
C ASN A 468 -2.93 -3.71 -1.48
N ALA A 469 -3.21 -2.69 -2.28
CA ALA A 469 -4.50 -2.38 -2.89
C ALA A 469 -4.37 -2.44 -4.42
N TRP A 470 -5.26 -3.18 -5.07
CA TRP A 470 -5.22 -3.41 -6.52
C TRP A 470 -6.41 -2.75 -7.23
N PRO A 471 -6.23 -2.08 -8.39
CA PRO A 471 -7.28 -1.32 -9.06
C PRO A 471 -8.56 -2.12 -9.40
N PRO A 472 -8.48 -3.38 -9.92
CA PRO A 472 -9.65 -4.24 -10.11
C PRO A 472 -10.53 -4.36 -8.87
N LEU A 473 -9.93 -4.53 -7.70
CA LEU A 473 -10.65 -4.78 -6.45
C LEU A 473 -11.35 -3.52 -5.93
N GLN A 474 -10.72 -2.35 -6.12
CA GLN A 474 -11.36 -1.07 -5.81
C GLN A 474 -12.57 -0.84 -6.71
N TYR A 475 -12.43 -1.12 -8.01
CA TYR A 475 -13.51 -1.00 -8.99
C TYR A 475 -14.69 -1.92 -8.65
N ILE A 476 -14.45 -3.19 -8.31
CA ILE A 476 -15.50 -4.13 -7.90
C ILE A 476 -16.28 -3.60 -6.69
N VAL A 477 -15.59 -3.12 -5.65
CA VAL A 477 -16.25 -2.58 -4.44
C VAL A 477 -17.01 -1.28 -4.74
N ILE A 478 -16.36 -0.31 -5.39
CA ILE A 478 -16.94 1.01 -5.67
C ILE A 478 -18.15 0.86 -6.58
N MET A 479 -18.04 0.15 -7.70
CA MET A 479 -19.14 0.00 -8.66
C MET A 479 -20.28 -0.85 -8.07
N GLY A 480 -19.94 -1.95 -7.37
CA GLY A 480 -20.93 -2.78 -6.68
C GLY A 480 -21.73 -2.05 -5.59
N LEU A 481 -21.20 -0.99 -4.99
CA LEU A 481 -21.95 -0.09 -4.11
C LEU A 481 -22.68 1.03 -4.87
N ALA A 482 -22.06 1.57 -5.92
CA ALA A 482 -22.58 2.70 -6.70
C ALA A 482 -23.79 2.37 -7.56
N ASP A 483 -23.86 1.14 -8.09
CA ASP A 483 -24.95 0.67 -8.96
C ASP A 483 -26.13 0.05 -8.18
N THR A 484 -26.13 0.16 -6.85
CA THR A 484 -27.25 -0.27 -5.99
C THR A 484 -28.46 0.67 -6.00
N GLU A 485 -28.31 1.90 -6.50
CA GLU A 485 -29.27 3.01 -6.39
C GLU A 485 -29.60 3.43 -4.93
N MET A 486 -28.92 2.89 -3.92
CA MET A 486 -29.20 3.18 -2.51
C MET A 486 -28.30 4.31 -2.01
N THR A 487 -28.90 5.43 -1.59
CA THR A 487 -28.20 6.70 -1.35
C THR A 487 -26.98 6.60 -0.42
N HIS A 488 -27.05 5.78 0.63
CA HIS A 488 -25.94 5.61 1.57
C HIS A 488 -24.82 4.69 1.02
N ALA A 489 -25.15 3.73 0.15
CA ALA A 489 -24.20 2.90 -0.58
C ALA A 489 -23.47 3.72 -1.65
N MET A 490 -24.22 4.51 -2.44
CA MET A 490 -23.68 5.44 -3.43
C MET A 490 -22.76 6.49 -2.79
N ARG A 491 -23.09 6.96 -1.57
CA ARG A 491 -22.21 7.86 -0.82
C ARG A 491 -20.91 7.18 -0.41
N LEU A 492 -20.97 5.98 0.15
CA LEU A 492 -19.77 5.20 0.52
C LEU A 492 -18.90 4.89 -0.71
N ALA A 493 -19.51 4.56 -1.85
CA ALA A 493 -18.82 4.37 -3.12
C ALA A 493 -18.08 5.64 -3.58
N ASN A 494 -18.71 6.82 -3.45
CA ASN A 494 -18.08 8.10 -3.79
C ASN A 494 -16.94 8.46 -2.82
N GLU A 495 -17.11 8.21 -1.51
CA GLU A 495 -16.06 8.38 -0.49
C GLU A 495 -14.84 7.50 -0.81
N MET A 496 -15.06 6.23 -1.17
CA MET A 496 -14.02 5.29 -1.61
C MET A 496 -13.35 5.70 -2.92
N ALA A 497 -14.14 6.11 -3.93
CA ALA A 497 -13.62 6.61 -5.21
C ALA A 497 -12.75 7.86 -5.01
N THR A 498 -13.20 8.79 -4.15
CA THR A 498 -12.46 10.01 -3.81
C THR A 498 -11.10 9.70 -3.19
N LYS A 499 -11.04 8.80 -2.20
CA LYS A 499 -9.77 8.35 -1.60
C LYS A 499 -8.86 7.70 -2.65
N TRP A 500 -9.38 6.75 -3.42
CA TRP A 500 -8.60 5.99 -4.40
C TRP A 500 -8.02 6.86 -5.51
N VAL A 501 -8.85 7.70 -6.14
CA VAL A 501 -8.44 8.60 -7.24
C VAL A 501 -7.41 9.62 -6.75
N ARG A 502 -7.63 10.25 -5.58
CA ARG A 502 -6.66 11.18 -4.98
C ARG A 502 -5.31 10.50 -4.65
N SER A 503 -5.34 9.30 -4.08
CA SER A 503 -4.11 8.54 -3.77
C SER A 503 -3.33 8.15 -5.03
N ASN A 504 -4.01 7.67 -6.06
CA ASN A 504 -3.41 7.33 -7.36
C ASN A 504 -2.82 8.58 -8.05
N PHE A 505 -3.51 9.72 -7.96
CA PHE A 505 -3.01 10.99 -8.50
C PHE A 505 -1.74 11.46 -7.79
N GLU A 506 -1.64 11.30 -6.48
CA GLU A 506 -0.43 11.67 -5.75
C GLU A 506 0.78 10.79 -6.15
N VAL A 507 0.58 9.49 -6.41
CA VAL A 507 1.62 8.65 -7.02
C VAL A 507 2.00 9.15 -8.43
N TRP A 508 1.01 9.52 -9.25
CA TRP A 508 1.27 10.10 -10.57
C TRP A 508 2.08 11.39 -10.50
N ARG A 509 1.76 12.31 -9.58
CA ARG A 509 2.53 13.56 -9.36
C ARG A 509 3.98 13.28 -8.97
N GLN A 510 4.24 12.22 -8.20
CA GLN A 510 5.58 11.88 -7.71
C GLN A 510 6.43 11.06 -8.70
N LYS A 511 5.80 10.28 -9.59
CA LYS A 511 6.50 9.32 -10.47
C LYS A 511 6.29 9.54 -11.97
N THR A 512 5.27 10.33 -12.38
CA THR A 512 4.79 10.43 -13.78
C THR A 512 4.55 9.07 -14.44
N ALA A 513 4.10 8.09 -13.65
CA ALA A 513 3.85 6.72 -14.08
C ALA A 513 2.72 6.11 -13.24
N MET A 514 1.81 5.41 -13.89
CA MET A 514 0.78 4.61 -13.23
C MET A 514 1.34 3.23 -12.87
N LEU A 515 1.00 2.73 -11.68
CA LEU A 515 1.49 1.47 -11.15
C LEU A 515 0.43 0.36 -11.25
N GLU A 516 0.94 -0.87 -11.27
CA GLU A 516 0.22 -2.13 -11.12
C GLU A 516 -0.61 -2.20 -9.82
N LYS A 517 0.03 -1.89 -8.67
CA LYS A 517 -0.49 -2.08 -7.31
C LYS A 517 0.01 -0.99 -6.35
N TYR A 518 -0.82 -0.64 -5.37
CA TYR A 518 -0.66 0.50 -4.45
C TYR A 518 -0.60 0.04 -2.99
N ASP A 519 -0.17 0.91 -2.06
CA ASP A 519 -0.21 0.61 -0.61
C ASP A 519 -1.49 1.19 0.00
N ALA A 520 -2.37 0.35 0.55
CA ALA A 520 -3.62 0.73 1.18
C ALA A 520 -3.45 1.66 2.39
N THR A 521 -2.33 1.54 3.09
CA THR A 521 -2.09 2.18 4.39
C THR A 521 -1.51 3.59 4.26
N ILE A 522 -1.00 3.94 3.08
CA ILE A 522 -0.31 5.20 2.80
C ILE A 522 -1.00 5.90 1.61
N PHE A 523 -1.56 7.08 1.85
CA PHE A 523 -2.00 7.98 0.77
C PHE A 523 -0.80 8.34 -0.13
N GLY A 524 -0.92 8.10 -1.44
CA GLY A 524 0.22 8.24 -2.37
C GLY A 524 1.26 7.11 -2.23
N GLY A 525 0.91 6.00 -1.58
CA GLY A 525 1.77 4.84 -1.38
C GLY A 525 1.80 3.89 -2.58
N TYR A 526 2.90 3.15 -2.73
CA TYR A 526 3.09 2.16 -3.80
C TYR A 526 3.29 0.77 -3.20
N GLY A 527 2.68 -0.25 -3.82
CA GLY A 527 2.68 -1.61 -3.28
C GLY A 527 4.03 -2.33 -3.39
N GLY A 528 4.05 -3.60 -2.98
CA GLY A 528 5.22 -4.47 -3.00
C GLY A 528 4.85 -5.96 -2.88
N GLY A 529 5.80 -6.80 -2.45
CA GLY A 529 5.57 -8.23 -2.28
C GLY A 529 5.39 -9.01 -3.59
N GLY A 530 5.30 -10.34 -3.45
CA GLY A 530 5.26 -11.30 -4.56
C GLY A 530 6.62 -11.57 -5.20
N GLU A 531 6.60 -12.36 -6.28
CA GLU A 531 7.80 -12.92 -6.94
C GLU A 531 8.58 -11.90 -7.78
N TYR A 532 7.99 -10.76 -8.14
CA TYR A 532 8.58 -9.76 -9.03
C TYR A 532 8.38 -8.31 -8.55
N VAL A 533 9.21 -7.40 -9.07
CA VAL A 533 9.14 -5.97 -8.78
C VAL A 533 7.90 -5.32 -9.39
N VAL A 534 7.40 -4.24 -8.76
CA VAL A 534 6.20 -3.50 -9.20
C VAL A 534 6.33 -3.02 -10.64
N GLN A 535 5.33 -3.31 -11.47
CA GLN A 535 5.30 -2.90 -12.88
C GLN A 535 4.71 -1.49 -13.08
N THR A 536 5.11 -0.85 -14.18
CA THR A 536 4.67 0.49 -14.59
C THR A 536 3.95 0.46 -15.94
N GLY A 537 2.80 1.13 -16.02
CA GLY A 537 2.04 1.32 -17.25
C GLY A 537 0.72 2.06 -17.00
N PHE A 538 -0.22 1.53 -16.21
CA PHE A 538 -0.51 0.09 -16.15
C PHE A 538 -1.96 -0.09 -16.61
N GLY A 539 -2.21 -1.02 -17.53
CA GLY A 539 -3.43 -1.08 -18.35
C GLY A 539 -4.74 -1.00 -17.54
N TRP A 540 -4.93 -1.88 -16.54
CA TRP A 540 -6.13 -1.84 -15.70
C TRP A 540 -6.23 -0.56 -14.86
N THR A 541 -5.12 0.10 -14.53
CA THR A 541 -5.09 1.24 -13.61
C THR A 541 -5.56 2.47 -14.33
N ASN A 542 -5.07 2.63 -15.56
CA ASN A 542 -5.50 3.66 -16.49
C ASN A 542 -7.01 3.50 -16.75
N GLY A 543 -7.46 2.28 -17.07
CA GLY A 543 -8.88 1.96 -17.28
C GLY A 543 -9.79 2.22 -16.08
N VAL A 544 -9.40 1.77 -14.87
CA VAL A 544 -10.15 1.98 -13.63
C VAL A 544 -10.21 3.47 -13.26
N ILE A 545 -9.09 4.19 -13.31
CA ILE A 545 -9.06 5.62 -12.99
C ILE A 545 -9.86 6.44 -14.00
N MET A 546 -9.79 6.13 -15.29
CA MET A 546 -10.62 6.77 -16.31
C MET A 546 -12.11 6.50 -16.08
N ALA A 547 -12.51 5.28 -15.73
CA ALA A 547 -13.91 4.96 -15.40
C ALA A 547 -14.43 5.65 -14.12
N LEU A 548 -13.55 5.90 -13.15
CA LEU A 548 -13.92 6.65 -11.94
C LEU A 548 -13.94 8.17 -12.17
N LEU A 549 -13.03 8.70 -12.98
CA LEU A 549 -13.02 10.11 -13.37
C LEU A 549 -14.18 10.46 -14.30
N ASP A 550 -14.61 9.55 -15.18
CA ASP A 550 -15.84 9.72 -15.97
C ASP A 550 -17.09 9.77 -15.07
N ARG A 551 -17.23 8.82 -14.14
CA ARG A 551 -18.42 8.69 -13.27
C ARG A 551 -18.52 9.76 -12.16
N TYR A 552 -17.39 10.27 -11.66
CA TYR A 552 -17.34 11.15 -10.49
C TYR A 552 -16.56 12.47 -10.72
N GLY A 553 -15.97 12.71 -11.89
CA GLY A 553 -15.13 13.89 -12.19
C GLY A 553 -15.83 15.24 -12.05
N ASP A 554 -17.16 15.21 -11.97
CA ASP A 554 -18.02 16.38 -11.77
C ASP A 554 -18.08 16.82 -10.28
N GLY A 555 -17.74 15.94 -9.34
CA GLY A 555 -17.65 16.21 -7.90
C GLY A 555 -16.27 15.93 -7.28
N LEU A 556 -15.34 15.34 -8.03
CA LEU A 556 -13.96 15.08 -7.60
C LEU A 556 -13.06 16.30 -7.80
N TYR A 557 -12.34 16.68 -6.73
CA TYR A 557 -11.33 17.74 -6.73
C TYR A 557 -10.04 17.28 -6.04
N VAL A 558 -8.88 17.76 -6.49
CA VAL A 558 -7.55 17.38 -5.96
C VAL A 558 -7.38 17.79 -4.50
N ALA A 559 -7.79 19.03 -4.18
CA ALA A 559 -7.90 19.53 -2.82
C ALA A 559 -9.39 19.59 -2.40
N ASP A 560 -9.66 19.71 -1.10
CA ASP A 560 -11.00 20.07 -0.65
C ASP A 560 -11.29 21.53 -0.99
N ALA A 561 -12.38 21.77 -1.72
CA ALA A 561 -12.71 23.07 -2.28
C ALA A 561 -13.23 24.04 -1.18
N PHE A 562 -12.30 24.73 -0.52
CA PHE A 562 -12.61 25.89 0.32
C PHE A 562 -13.08 27.06 -0.55
N GLY A 563 -14.40 27.23 -0.68
CA GLY A 563 -14.98 28.47 -1.21
C GLY A 563 -14.74 29.66 -0.29
N GLU A 564 -14.72 30.88 -0.84
CA GLU A 564 -14.30 32.10 -0.13
C GLU A 564 -15.16 32.45 1.12
N ASP A 565 -16.38 31.91 1.22
CA ASP A 565 -17.28 32.06 2.39
C ASP A 565 -17.06 30.99 3.51
N GLY A 566 -16.07 30.11 3.38
CA GLY A 566 -15.69 29.14 4.43
C GLY A 566 -16.67 27.96 4.62
N ALA A 567 -17.59 27.75 3.68
CA ALA A 567 -18.48 26.59 3.67
C ALA A 567 -17.86 25.41 2.88
N VAL A 568 -17.91 24.20 3.46
CA VAL A 568 -17.47 22.97 2.78
C VAL A 568 -18.51 22.56 1.73
N TYR A 569 -18.20 22.77 0.45
CA TYR A 569 -19.00 22.28 -0.67
C TYR A 569 -18.78 20.77 -0.88
N GLY A 570 -19.29 19.97 0.06
CA GLY A 570 -19.15 18.51 0.11
C GLY A 570 -20.42 17.75 0.52
N ALA A 571 -21.59 18.39 0.47
CA ALA A 571 -22.87 17.75 0.79
C ALA A 571 -24.04 18.37 -0.01
N GLY A 572 -24.38 17.76 -1.15
CA GLY A 572 -25.56 18.12 -1.94
C GLY A 572 -26.87 17.68 -1.29
N VAL A 573 -27.30 18.36 -0.22
CA VAL A 573 -28.64 18.17 0.38
C VAL A 573 -29.54 19.32 -0.04
N GLY A 574 -30.65 19.00 -0.71
CA GLY A 574 -31.62 19.97 -1.20
C GLY A 574 -32.22 20.85 -0.09
N ILE A 575 -32.59 22.08 -0.46
CA ILE A 575 -33.02 23.16 0.43
C ILE A 575 -34.19 22.72 1.35
N GLY A 576 -33.88 22.52 2.64
CA GLY A 576 -34.82 22.05 3.66
C GLY A 576 -34.34 22.39 5.09
N GLY A 577 -34.01 23.68 5.31
CA GLY A 577 -33.27 24.12 6.50
C GLY A 577 -34.05 24.19 7.82
N VAL A 578 -33.29 24.17 8.92
CA VAL A 578 -33.69 24.57 10.28
C VAL A 578 -34.70 23.64 11.00
N ALA A 579 -34.31 22.37 11.21
CA ALA A 579 -34.96 21.50 12.22
C ALA A 579 -33.99 20.51 12.91
N THR A 580 -33.12 19.86 12.13
CA THR A 580 -32.48 18.58 12.53
C THR A 580 -31.40 18.68 13.60
N THR A 581 -30.76 19.84 13.77
CA THR A 581 -29.57 20.02 14.65
C THR A 581 -29.86 19.73 16.14
N LEU A 582 -31.12 19.88 16.58
CA LEU A 582 -31.53 19.59 17.96
C LEU A 582 -31.87 18.10 18.21
N VAL A 583 -32.15 17.32 17.16
CA VAL A 583 -32.53 15.90 17.29
C VAL A 583 -31.30 15.02 17.49
N VAL A 584 -30.21 15.28 16.75
CA VAL A 584 -28.96 14.50 16.77
C VAL A 584 -28.28 14.48 18.14
N VAL A 585 -28.37 15.59 18.89
CA VAL A 585 -27.82 15.70 20.25
C VAL A 585 -28.62 14.83 21.24
N MET A 586 -29.93 14.70 21.05
CA MET A 586 -30.80 13.91 21.94
C MET A 586 -30.71 12.41 21.69
N THR A 587 -30.62 11.97 20.42
CA THR A 587 -30.52 10.53 20.09
C THR A 587 -29.21 9.92 20.58
N SER A 588 -28.11 10.66 20.51
CA SER A 588 -26.79 10.24 21.02
C SER A 588 -26.81 9.92 22.53
N ILE A 589 -27.56 10.70 23.32
CA ILE A 589 -27.69 10.50 24.77
C ILE A 589 -28.53 9.26 25.10
N VAL A 590 -29.61 9.01 24.34
CA VAL A 590 -30.46 7.82 24.52
C VAL A 590 -29.73 6.53 24.11
N ALA A 591 -28.95 6.57 23.02
CA ALA A 591 -28.12 5.45 22.59
C ALA A 591 -27.07 5.06 23.65
N GLY A 592 -26.39 6.06 24.25
CA GLY A 592 -25.46 5.83 25.36
C GLY A 592 -26.13 5.20 26.60
N ALA A 593 -27.37 5.60 26.91
CA ALA A 593 -28.13 5.02 28.01
C ALA A 593 -28.52 3.55 27.77
N LEU A 594 -28.99 3.20 26.57
CA LEU A 594 -29.30 1.80 26.21
C LEU A 594 -28.04 0.92 26.23
N GLY A 595 -26.92 1.42 25.68
CA GLY A 595 -25.63 0.73 25.70
C GLY A 595 -25.19 0.36 27.13
N LEU A 596 -25.34 1.28 28.08
CA LEU A 596 -25.04 1.02 29.50
C LEU A 596 -25.95 -0.04 30.13
N MET A 597 -27.24 -0.07 29.78
CA MET A 597 -28.17 -1.10 30.29
C MET A 597 -27.86 -2.49 29.73
N ILE A 598 -27.54 -2.59 28.44
CA ILE A 598 -27.15 -3.86 27.79
C ILE A 598 -25.83 -4.37 28.36
N TYR A 599 -24.84 -3.49 28.57
CA TYR A 599 -23.56 -3.84 29.22
C TYR A 599 -23.77 -4.37 30.65
N LYS A 600 -24.71 -3.80 31.40
CA LYS A 600 -25.07 -4.29 32.75
C LYS A 600 -25.72 -5.67 32.76
N LYS A 601 -26.46 -6.05 31.70
CA LYS A 601 -27.20 -7.33 31.62
C LYS A 601 -26.36 -8.52 31.14
N ARG A 602 -25.16 -8.29 30.60
CA ARG A 602 -24.25 -9.35 30.11
C ARG A 602 -23.28 -9.92 31.17
N ARG A 603 -23.43 -9.58 32.46
CA ARG A 603 -22.51 -10.03 33.53
C ARG A 603 -22.88 -11.37 34.17
N ASP A 604 -24.09 -11.88 33.94
CA ASP A 604 -24.67 -13.00 34.70
C ASP A 604 -24.63 -14.36 33.96
N TYR A 605 -23.64 -14.56 33.07
CA TYR A 605 -23.34 -15.87 32.48
C TYR A 605 -21.85 -16.20 32.60
N ALA A 606 -21.50 -16.86 33.70
CA ALA A 606 -20.22 -17.53 33.89
C ALA A 606 -20.48 -19.05 34.06
N PRO A 607 -19.92 -19.92 33.20
CA PRO A 607 -19.88 -21.35 33.46
C PRO A 607 -19.10 -21.65 34.74
N LEU A 608 -19.54 -22.70 35.45
CA LEU A 608 -19.01 -23.07 36.77
C LEU A 608 -17.54 -23.47 36.72
N VAL A 609 -16.78 -23.03 37.72
CA VAL A 609 -15.41 -23.52 38.01
C VAL A 609 -15.49 -24.66 39.02
N ASN A 610 -14.85 -25.78 38.70
CA ASN A 610 -14.31 -26.73 39.67
C ASN A 610 -12.77 -26.79 39.47
N GLY A 611 -11.93 -26.90 40.50
CA GLY A 611 -12.33 -26.98 41.90
C GLY A 611 -11.22 -27.20 42.94
N GLU A 612 -9.96 -26.89 42.67
CA GLU A 612 -8.82 -26.99 43.61
C GLU A 612 -7.71 -26.02 43.15
N ASP A 613 -7.03 -25.24 44.00
CA ASP A 613 -7.21 -24.91 45.42
C ASP A 613 -7.01 -23.38 45.63
N LEU A 614 -7.64 -22.77 46.64
CA LEU A 614 -7.63 -21.32 46.85
C LEU A 614 -7.48 -20.94 48.33
N LYS A 615 -6.23 -20.69 48.74
CA LYS A 615 -5.80 -20.25 50.08
C LYS A 615 -4.54 -19.37 49.92
N LEU A 616 -4.37 -18.19 50.52
CA LEU A 616 -5.23 -17.31 51.33
C LEU A 616 -5.08 -15.87 50.77
N LEU A 617 -6.12 -15.04 50.59
CA LEU A 617 -6.95 -14.34 51.59
C LEU A 617 -6.21 -13.37 52.54
N GLY A 618 -6.48 -12.06 52.39
CA GLY A 618 -6.27 -11.03 53.42
C GLY A 618 -5.51 -9.78 52.91
N ARG A 619 -6.04 -8.54 52.95
CA ARG A 619 -7.24 -8.00 53.62
C ARG A 619 -7.95 -6.90 52.82
N LYS A 620 -9.16 -6.59 53.28
CA LYS A 620 -10.20 -5.62 52.85
C LYS A 620 -10.46 -4.68 54.08
N PRO A 621 -11.51 -3.83 54.17
CA PRO A 621 -12.08 -2.74 53.33
C PRO A 621 -12.18 -1.37 54.12
N TYR A 622 -13.10 -0.46 53.69
CA TYR A 622 -13.68 0.72 54.42
C TYR A 622 -12.85 2.04 54.46
N THR A 623 -13.35 3.29 54.30
CA THR A 623 -14.59 3.96 53.75
C THR A 623 -14.43 5.53 53.78
N GLU A 624 -15.38 6.50 53.66
CA GLU A 624 -16.86 6.59 53.49
C GLU A 624 -17.37 7.94 52.88
N LEU A 625 -18.68 7.96 52.52
CA LEU A 625 -19.73 9.03 52.55
C LEU A 625 -19.57 10.50 52.05
N ARG A 626 -20.72 10.94 51.49
CA ARG A 626 -21.41 12.26 51.55
C ARG A 626 -21.21 13.32 50.45
N SER A 627 -22.15 14.27 50.44
CA SER A 627 -22.73 14.89 49.23
C SER A 627 -23.43 16.23 49.51
N LEU A 628 -23.93 16.88 48.44
CA LEU A 628 -24.91 17.98 48.33
C LEU A 628 -24.40 19.44 48.16
N ASN A 629 -24.57 19.91 46.91
CA ASN A 629 -25.31 21.10 46.45
C ASN A 629 -24.96 22.54 46.91
N GLY A 630 -24.89 23.44 45.92
CA GLY A 630 -25.07 24.90 45.98
C GLY A 630 -25.40 25.44 44.57
N ALA A 631 -26.16 26.54 44.41
CA ALA A 631 -26.78 26.88 43.12
C ALA A 631 -26.97 28.40 42.82
N SER A 632 -27.36 28.68 41.56
CA SER A 632 -28.01 29.90 40.98
C SER A 632 -27.27 31.26 40.85
N ASN A 633 -26.94 31.66 39.60
CA ASN A 633 -27.61 32.67 38.71
C ASN A 633 -28.22 33.99 39.29
N PRO A 634 -28.60 35.04 38.49
CA PRO A 634 -28.29 35.44 37.08
C PRO A 634 -28.12 37.00 36.83
N ARG A 635 -28.15 37.47 35.54
CA ARG A 635 -28.50 38.84 35.00
C ARG A 635 -27.40 39.97 35.00
N GLN A 636 -27.35 40.99 34.11
CA GLN A 636 -28.04 41.32 32.82
C GLN A 636 -27.38 42.50 32.00
N ARG A 637 -27.89 42.72 30.75
CA ARG A 637 -28.12 44.01 29.99
C ARG A 637 -27.10 44.59 28.96
N HIS A 638 -27.37 44.25 27.69
CA HIS A 638 -27.52 45.08 26.46
C HIS A 638 -26.82 46.44 26.22
N LYS A 639 -26.35 46.62 24.98
CA LYS A 639 -26.94 47.57 23.98
C LYS A 639 -26.72 47.09 22.53
N ARG A 640 -27.46 47.66 21.56
CA ARG A 640 -27.36 47.46 20.08
C ARG A 640 -27.06 48.82 19.41
N CYS A 641 -26.40 48.86 18.24
CA CYS A 641 -27.07 49.02 16.92
C CYS A 641 -26.12 49.37 15.74
N ASN A 642 -26.51 48.87 14.55
CA ASN A 642 -26.31 49.38 13.18
C ASN A 642 -24.92 49.39 12.50
N LEU A 643 -24.92 48.93 11.25
CA LEU A 643 -23.93 49.24 10.21
C LEU A 643 -24.37 50.49 9.42
N ASN A 644 -23.47 51.14 8.67
CA ASN A 644 -23.62 51.18 7.21
C ASN A 644 -22.32 51.49 6.42
N LEU A 645 -22.41 51.32 5.09
CA LEU A 645 -21.35 51.26 4.06
C LEU A 645 -20.69 52.61 3.65
N GLY A 646 -19.58 52.49 2.89
CA GLY A 646 -18.88 53.58 2.18
C GLY A 646 -17.36 53.33 2.12
N GLU A 647 -16.85 52.42 1.28
CA GLU A 647 -16.54 52.55 -0.16
C GLU A 647 -15.04 52.82 -0.48
N PHE A 648 -14.64 52.34 -1.65
CA PHE A 648 -13.33 52.28 -2.30
C PHE A 648 -12.23 53.31 -1.94
N SER A 649 -11.06 52.79 -1.57
CA SER A 649 -9.75 53.32 -2.02
C SER A 649 -8.75 52.19 -2.28
N LYS A 650 -8.70 51.70 -3.52
CA LYS A 650 -7.57 50.89 -4.04
C LYS A 650 -6.61 51.83 -4.78
N ILE A 651 -5.30 51.68 -4.56
CA ILE A 651 -4.21 51.72 -5.56
C ILE A 651 -2.83 51.78 -4.86
N GLU A 652 -2.65 52.64 -3.85
CA GLU A 652 -1.33 52.90 -3.23
C GLU A 652 -0.68 51.64 -2.66
N ASN A 653 -1.47 50.78 -2.00
CA ASN A 653 -0.99 49.54 -1.39
C ASN A 653 -0.47 48.51 -2.42
N PHE A 654 -0.84 48.60 -3.70
CA PHE A 654 -0.22 47.76 -4.75
C PHE A 654 1.17 48.31 -5.13
N ALA A 655 1.29 49.62 -5.30
CA ALA A 655 2.56 50.27 -5.59
C ALA A 655 3.56 50.08 -4.43
N GLU A 656 3.14 50.26 -3.17
CA GLU A 656 4.02 50.14 -2.02
C GLU A 656 4.52 48.69 -1.81
N ASN A 657 3.65 47.68 -2.00
CA ASN A 657 4.08 46.28 -1.96
C ASN A 657 4.91 45.87 -3.18
N THR A 658 4.67 46.46 -4.36
CA THR A 658 5.53 46.27 -5.54
C THR A 658 6.91 46.89 -5.31
N PHE A 659 7.00 48.08 -4.70
CA PHE A 659 8.29 48.67 -4.31
C PHE A 659 9.00 47.85 -3.22
N LYS A 660 8.31 47.33 -2.22
CA LYS A 660 8.89 46.42 -1.22
C LYS A 660 9.33 45.08 -1.82
N PHE A 661 8.68 44.62 -2.89
CA PHE A 661 9.09 43.46 -3.67
C PHE A 661 10.32 43.75 -4.54
N LEU A 662 10.38 44.93 -5.17
CA LEU A 662 11.52 45.38 -5.98
C LEU A 662 12.77 45.70 -5.14
N GLU A 663 12.63 46.38 -4.01
CA GLU A 663 13.73 46.60 -3.05
C GLU A 663 14.23 45.27 -2.48
N LYS A 664 13.32 44.29 -2.30
CA LYS A 664 13.71 42.91 -2.00
C LYS A 664 14.50 42.28 -3.15
N THR A 665 14.08 42.39 -4.42
CA THR A 665 14.79 41.75 -5.55
C THR A 665 16.11 42.42 -5.91
N GLU A 666 16.28 43.73 -5.71
CA GLU A 666 17.60 44.36 -5.73
C GLU A 666 18.50 43.78 -4.63
N ARG A 667 18.01 43.66 -3.38
CA ARG A 667 18.77 43.01 -2.30
C ARG A 667 19.05 41.52 -2.54
N TYR A 668 18.13 40.76 -3.16
CA TYR A 668 18.40 39.38 -3.58
C TYR A 668 19.53 39.33 -4.62
N GLY A 669 19.64 40.33 -5.51
CA GLY A 669 20.75 40.47 -6.45
C GLY A 669 22.13 40.54 -5.78
N ASP A 670 22.23 41.09 -4.57
CA ASP A 670 23.49 41.12 -3.80
C ASP A 670 23.71 39.86 -2.93
N TYR A 671 22.65 39.22 -2.45
CA TYR A 671 22.76 37.91 -1.79
C TYR A 671 23.22 36.81 -2.78
N LEU A 672 22.72 36.81 -4.01
CA LEU A 672 23.10 35.83 -5.04
C LEU A 672 24.60 35.89 -5.40
N LYS A 673 25.24 37.06 -5.27
CA LYS A 673 26.70 37.24 -5.49
C LYS A 673 27.59 36.59 -4.43
N HIS A 674 27.02 36.13 -3.30
CA HIS A 674 27.79 35.60 -2.15
C HIS A 674 27.60 34.10 -1.89
N PHE A 675 26.65 33.45 -2.58
CA PHE A 675 26.30 32.03 -2.36
C PHE A 675 26.23 31.21 -3.66
N ASN A 676 26.88 31.70 -4.72
CA ASN A 676 26.96 30.97 -5.99
C ASN A 676 28.04 29.88 -5.93
N VAL A 677 27.64 28.64 -6.19
CA VAL A 677 28.53 27.47 -6.17
C VAL A 677 29.52 27.49 -7.37
N SER A 678 29.31 28.31 -8.40
CA SER A 678 30.24 28.41 -9.54
C SER A 678 31.61 28.99 -9.19
N ASP A 679 31.74 29.71 -8.07
CA ASP A 679 32.97 30.42 -7.72
C ASP A 679 34.07 29.48 -7.17
N CYS A 680 33.75 28.19 -7.00
CA CYS A 680 34.66 27.08 -6.73
C CYS A 680 35.76 26.87 -7.80
N CYS A 681 35.73 27.62 -8.91
CA CYS A 681 36.69 27.54 -10.00
C CYS A 681 37.85 28.58 -9.93
N SER A 682 38.03 29.29 -8.81
CA SER A 682 39.26 30.05 -8.53
C SER A 682 40.25 29.23 -7.69
N SER A 683 41.56 29.51 -7.80
CA SER A 683 42.61 28.60 -7.34
C SER A 683 42.89 28.64 -5.83
N ALA A 684 41.93 28.18 -5.02
CA ALA A 684 42.13 27.81 -3.63
C ALA A 684 42.48 26.31 -3.51
N SER A 685 43.70 26.02 -3.06
CA SER A 685 44.22 24.67 -2.81
C SER A 685 43.78 24.08 -1.46
N ASP A 686 42.90 24.76 -0.72
CA ASP A 686 42.53 24.41 0.64
C ASP A 686 41.39 23.37 0.68
N SER A 687 41.60 22.29 1.42
CA SER A 687 40.61 21.24 1.68
C SER A 687 39.56 21.66 2.73
N GLU A 688 39.90 22.58 3.63
CA GLU A 688 39.02 23.04 4.71
C GLU A 688 37.92 23.96 4.16
N TYR A 689 38.27 24.88 3.27
CA TYR A 689 37.33 25.74 2.53
C TYR A 689 36.25 24.94 1.77
N ARG A 690 36.67 23.92 1.01
CA ARG A 690 35.74 23.04 0.25
C ARG A 690 34.81 22.27 1.19
N LYS A 691 35.35 21.77 2.31
CA LYS A 691 34.57 21.04 3.31
C LYS A 691 33.50 21.93 3.92
N GLN A 692 33.86 23.15 4.32
CA GLN A 692 32.92 24.13 4.86
C GLN A 692 31.81 24.48 3.86
N HIS A 693 32.15 24.71 2.58
CA HIS A 693 31.16 25.02 1.55
C HIS A 693 30.16 23.87 1.31
N ILE A 694 30.57 22.61 1.44
CA ILE A 694 29.68 21.46 1.26
C ILE A 694 28.87 21.12 2.53
N THR A 695 29.41 21.30 3.74
CA THR A 695 28.65 21.02 4.97
C THR A 695 27.64 22.12 5.29
N ASP A 696 28.06 23.38 5.18
CA ASP A 696 27.32 24.54 5.67
C ASP A 696 26.60 25.28 4.52
N GLY A 697 26.89 24.89 3.27
CA GLY A 697 26.41 25.56 2.06
C GLY A 697 24.89 25.66 1.95
N PHE A 698 24.44 26.79 1.39
CA PHE A 698 23.05 27.03 1.05
C PHE A 698 22.88 26.88 -0.47
N ILE A 699 22.54 25.66 -0.90
CA ILE A 699 22.50 25.28 -2.32
C ILE A 699 21.25 25.85 -2.97
N ILE A 700 21.42 26.61 -4.06
CA ILE A 700 20.33 27.14 -4.92
C ILE A 700 20.51 26.81 -6.41
N HIS A 701 21.61 26.15 -6.79
CA HIS A 701 21.89 25.71 -8.15
C HIS A 701 21.86 24.19 -8.22
N ASP A 702 21.21 23.67 -9.26
CA ASP A 702 21.03 22.23 -9.50
C ASP A 702 21.87 21.66 -10.66
N GLU A 703 22.62 22.52 -11.35
CA GLU A 703 23.64 22.17 -12.33
C GLU A 703 25.04 22.31 -11.72
N VAL A 704 25.50 21.30 -10.99
CA VAL A 704 26.89 21.21 -10.49
C VAL A 704 27.66 20.06 -11.11
N SER A 705 28.94 20.30 -11.37
CA SER A 705 29.87 19.36 -12.00
C SER A 705 30.29 18.20 -11.08
N ASP A 706 30.74 17.09 -11.68
CA ASP A 706 31.16 15.87 -10.99
C ASP A 706 32.38 16.00 -10.06
N SER A 707 33.02 17.18 -9.99
CA SER A 707 33.96 17.51 -8.91
C SER A 707 33.25 17.61 -7.55
N HIS A 708 32.05 18.17 -7.51
CA HIS A 708 31.28 18.37 -6.27
C HIS A 708 30.83 17.04 -5.65
N TRP A 709 30.64 15.99 -6.46
CA TRP A 709 30.45 14.62 -5.95
C TRP A 709 31.68 14.13 -5.20
N LYS A 710 32.89 14.35 -5.74
CA LYS A 710 34.15 13.95 -5.07
C LYS A 710 34.32 14.71 -3.76
N GLU A 711 33.97 15.99 -3.73
CA GLU A 711 34.02 16.83 -2.52
C GLU A 711 32.97 16.40 -1.49
N TYR A 712 31.74 16.08 -1.90
CA TYR A 712 30.74 15.45 -1.03
C TYR A 712 31.25 14.15 -0.41
N LYS A 713 31.87 13.27 -1.21
CA LYS A 713 32.46 12.02 -0.69
C LYS A 713 33.58 12.28 0.33
N ILE A 714 34.42 13.30 0.11
CA ILE A 714 35.50 13.67 1.04
C ILE A 714 34.93 14.30 2.33
N ALA A 715 33.98 15.23 2.22
CA ALA A 715 33.40 15.95 3.35
C ALA A 715 32.68 15.02 4.34
N TYR A 716 32.01 13.98 3.82
CA TYR A 716 31.22 13.00 4.58
C TYR A 716 31.86 11.60 4.65
N ASN A 717 33.15 11.47 4.31
CA ASN A 717 33.93 10.22 4.34
C ASN A 717 33.21 9.01 3.69
N LYS A 718 32.61 9.23 2.52
CA LYS A 718 31.75 8.24 1.84
C LYS A 718 32.58 7.18 1.12
N LEU A 719 32.35 5.93 1.50
CA LEU A 719 32.88 4.74 0.84
C LEU A 719 31.71 3.86 0.41
N TYR A 720 31.72 3.41 -0.85
CA TYR A 720 30.67 2.57 -1.42
C TYR A 720 31.21 1.15 -1.67
N SER A 721 30.39 0.14 -1.38
CA SER A 721 30.77 -1.28 -1.49
C SER A 721 30.97 -1.78 -2.92
N SER A 722 30.54 -1.03 -3.93
CA SER A 722 30.77 -1.32 -5.35
C SER A 722 30.63 -0.07 -6.22
N ILE A 723 31.11 -0.14 -7.46
CA ILE A 723 30.92 0.92 -8.47
C ILE A 723 29.43 1.16 -8.73
N LEU A 724 28.61 0.11 -8.79
CA LEU A 724 27.16 0.22 -8.96
C LEU A 724 26.51 0.96 -7.79
N HIS A 725 26.92 0.68 -6.55
CA HIS A 725 26.46 1.40 -5.37
C HIS A 725 26.87 2.88 -5.44
N GLU A 726 28.09 3.22 -5.86
CA GLU A 726 28.48 4.61 -6.07
C GLU A 726 27.63 5.31 -7.15
N VAL A 727 27.34 4.65 -8.27
CA VAL A 727 26.49 5.21 -9.34
C VAL A 727 25.05 5.46 -8.86
N THR A 728 24.47 4.54 -8.09
CA THR A 728 23.14 4.73 -7.47
C THR A 728 23.17 5.87 -6.46
N ALA A 729 24.22 5.98 -5.64
CA ALA A 729 24.40 7.04 -4.66
C ALA A 729 24.56 8.42 -5.33
N LEU A 730 25.35 8.51 -6.42
CA LEU A 730 25.52 9.72 -7.24
C LEU A 730 24.20 10.15 -7.91
N SER A 731 23.44 9.20 -8.48
CA SER A 731 22.13 9.48 -9.06
C SER A 731 21.16 10.04 -8.02
N THR A 732 21.13 9.43 -6.84
CA THR A 732 20.32 9.86 -5.70
C THR A 732 20.73 11.24 -5.20
N TRP A 733 22.04 11.49 -5.10
CA TRP A 733 22.62 12.78 -4.72
C TRP A 733 22.23 13.90 -5.70
N ARG A 734 22.31 13.66 -7.02
CA ARG A 734 21.84 14.61 -8.06
C ARG A 734 20.34 14.90 -7.97
N ASN A 735 19.52 13.93 -7.56
CA ASN A 735 18.07 14.12 -7.39
C ASN A 735 17.74 14.89 -6.09
N ASN A 736 18.44 14.61 -5.00
CA ASN A 736 18.29 15.36 -3.76
C ASN A 736 18.85 16.79 -3.89
N LEU A 737 19.95 17.00 -4.63
CA LEU A 737 20.48 18.31 -5.02
C LEU A 737 19.40 19.18 -5.66
N LYS A 738 18.70 18.67 -6.69
CA LYS A 738 17.60 19.36 -7.37
C LYS A 738 16.49 19.78 -6.42
N ARG A 739 16.08 18.89 -5.51
CA ARG A 739 15.06 19.16 -4.49
C ARG A 739 15.49 20.22 -3.50
N VAL A 740 16.73 20.15 -3.00
CA VAL A 740 17.34 21.14 -2.09
C VAL A 740 17.41 22.50 -2.77
N ALA A 741 17.94 22.56 -4.00
CA ALA A 741 18.08 23.80 -4.76
C ALA A 741 16.72 24.47 -5.01
N GLN A 742 15.70 23.70 -5.40
CA GLN A 742 14.36 24.24 -5.63
C GLN A 742 13.69 24.73 -4.33
N HIS A 743 13.75 23.94 -3.25
CA HIS A 743 13.23 24.35 -1.95
C HIS A 743 13.91 25.62 -1.44
N ASN A 744 15.23 25.73 -1.61
CA ASN A 744 16.00 26.88 -1.16
C ASN A 744 15.73 28.15 -1.98
N LYS A 745 15.38 28.05 -3.28
CA LYS A 745 14.86 29.19 -4.06
C LYS A 745 13.56 29.74 -3.41
N GLN A 746 12.66 28.86 -2.96
CA GLN A 746 11.41 29.24 -2.27
C GLN A 746 11.65 29.79 -0.86
N TYR A 747 12.63 29.24 -0.12
CA TYR A 747 13.07 29.81 1.16
C TYR A 747 13.65 31.22 0.99
N LEU A 748 14.45 31.47 -0.05
CA LEU A 748 14.91 32.83 -0.35
C LEU A 748 13.72 33.76 -0.61
N ALA A 749 12.77 33.39 -1.47
CA ALA A 749 11.58 34.18 -1.76
C ALA A 749 10.74 34.52 -0.50
N GLY A 750 10.83 33.67 0.54
CA GLY A 750 10.03 33.76 1.76
C GLY A 750 8.74 32.95 1.70
N GLU A 751 8.59 32.10 0.68
CA GLU A 751 7.49 31.13 0.56
C GLU A 751 7.64 29.98 1.57
N GLN A 752 8.89 29.61 1.88
CA GLN A 752 9.22 28.56 2.85
C GLN A 752 9.88 29.15 4.10
N SER A 753 9.54 28.61 5.28
CA SER A 753 10.06 29.10 6.58
C SER A 753 11.32 28.35 7.09
N TYR A 754 11.80 27.39 6.31
CA TYR A 754 13.04 26.63 6.54
C TYR A 754 13.78 26.32 5.23
N SER A 755 15.07 26.04 5.38
CA SER A 755 16.04 25.70 4.33
C SER A 755 16.52 24.25 4.43
N LEU A 756 16.99 23.70 3.32
CA LEU A 756 17.58 22.36 3.20
C LEU A 756 19.08 22.42 2.82
N HIS A 757 19.81 21.31 3.00
CA HIS A 757 21.15 21.10 2.46
C HIS A 757 21.43 19.61 2.19
N LEU A 758 22.49 19.35 1.42
CA LEU A 758 23.03 17.99 1.26
C LEU A 758 23.94 17.65 2.45
N ASN A 759 23.30 17.34 3.58
CA ASN A 759 23.93 16.66 4.71
C ASN A 759 24.41 15.25 4.33
N HIS A 760 24.94 14.51 5.31
CA HIS A 760 25.42 13.14 5.16
C HIS A 760 24.35 12.10 4.70
N PHE A 761 23.07 12.46 4.55
CA PHE A 761 22.04 11.65 3.88
C PHE A 761 21.73 12.14 2.45
N GLY A 762 22.51 13.07 1.87
CA GLY A 762 22.29 13.63 0.54
C GLY A 762 22.33 12.59 -0.58
N ASP A 763 23.14 11.55 -0.43
CA ASP A 763 23.26 10.37 -1.31
C ASP A 763 22.21 9.26 -1.02
N TRP A 764 21.35 9.43 -0.01
CA TRP A 764 20.38 8.41 0.40
C TRP A 764 18.99 8.67 -0.16
N SER A 765 18.33 7.62 -0.64
CA SER A 765 16.94 7.71 -1.07
C SER A 765 16.02 7.74 0.15
N ILE A 766 14.83 8.33 0.00
CA ILE A 766 13.83 8.40 1.08
C ILE A 766 13.56 6.99 1.65
N THR A 767 13.43 5.99 0.78
CA THR A 767 13.23 4.59 1.17
C THR A 767 14.42 4.02 1.97
N ALA A 768 15.66 4.34 1.60
CA ALA A 768 16.85 3.90 2.32
C ALA A 768 16.99 4.59 3.68
N TYR A 769 16.68 5.88 3.75
CA TYR A 769 16.64 6.68 4.97
C TYR A 769 15.54 6.18 5.94
N ILE A 770 14.30 6.02 5.47
CA ILE A 770 13.20 5.45 6.26
C ILE A 770 13.57 4.06 6.79
N LYS A 771 14.04 3.16 5.91
CA LYS A 771 14.34 1.77 6.29
C LYS A 771 15.50 1.63 7.29
N GLN A 772 16.45 2.57 7.33
CA GLN A 772 17.61 2.52 8.23
C GLN A 772 17.43 3.36 9.50
N MET A 773 16.99 4.62 9.37
CA MET A 773 17.01 5.59 10.48
C MET A 773 15.70 5.62 11.28
N LEU A 774 14.56 5.38 10.63
CA LEU A 774 13.25 5.60 11.24
C LEU A 774 12.73 4.29 11.86
N LYS A 775 12.95 4.16 13.16
CA LYS A 775 12.80 2.91 13.93
C LYS A 775 12.00 3.05 15.23
N LEU A 776 11.24 4.14 15.41
CA LEU A 776 10.24 4.20 16.48
C LEU A 776 9.06 3.30 16.12
N ILE A 777 8.67 2.45 17.06
CA ILE A 777 7.49 1.59 16.96
C ILE A 777 6.49 1.86 18.10
N LYS A 778 5.24 1.49 17.90
CA LYS A 778 4.24 1.39 18.97
C LYS A 778 4.41 0.05 19.68
N THR A 779 4.43 0.03 21.01
CA THR A 779 4.42 -1.20 21.81
C THR A 779 3.07 -1.41 22.46
N ILE A 780 2.77 -2.68 22.80
CA ILE A 780 1.64 -3.05 23.65
C ILE A 780 1.81 -2.37 25.03
N PRO A 781 0.76 -1.75 25.60
CA PRO A 781 0.80 -1.27 26.98
C PRO A 781 1.01 -2.43 27.95
N LEU A 782 2.18 -2.47 28.59
CA LEU A 782 2.49 -3.39 29.68
C LEU A 782 2.52 -2.60 30.98
N PHE A 783 1.89 -3.13 32.03
CA PHE A 783 1.83 -2.49 33.34
C PHE A 783 3.23 -2.33 33.95
N ASP A 784 3.53 -1.11 34.41
CA ASP A 784 4.76 -0.77 35.10
C ASP A 784 4.43 0.04 36.38
N PRO A 785 4.90 -0.36 37.57
CA PRO A 785 4.61 0.34 38.83
C PRO A 785 5.10 1.79 38.90
N ALA A 786 6.02 2.21 38.03
CA ALA A 786 6.50 3.59 37.92
C ALA A 786 5.75 4.43 36.87
N GLU A 787 4.82 3.84 36.11
CA GLU A 787 3.99 4.64 35.19
C GLU A 787 2.93 5.42 35.98
N ASP A 788 2.99 6.75 35.90
CA ASP A 788 1.95 7.63 36.44
C ASP A 788 0.74 7.64 35.50
N HIS A 789 -0.04 6.55 35.52
CA HIS A 789 -1.31 6.43 34.79
C HIS A 789 -2.30 7.57 35.15
N ARG A 790 -2.12 8.23 36.31
CA ARG A 790 -2.89 9.41 36.73
C ARG A 790 -2.33 10.73 36.21
N LYS A 791 -1.17 10.71 35.54
CA LYS A 791 -0.41 11.86 35.02
C LYS A 791 -0.25 12.97 36.08
N THR A 792 -0.03 12.57 37.33
CA THR A 792 -0.10 13.40 38.53
C THR A 792 0.93 14.54 38.50
N ALA A 793 2.18 14.27 38.10
CA ALA A 793 3.21 15.31 37.96
C ALA A 793 2.77 16.44 37.00
N TYR A 794 2.16 16.06 35.88
CA TYR A 794 1.58 16.99 34.89
C TYR A 794 0.33 17.70 35.44
N ARG A 795 -0.55 16.99 36.15
CA ARG A 795 -1.74 17.60 36.76
C ARG A 795 -1.41 18.61 37.86
N GLU A 796 -0.31 18.43 38.59
CA GLU A 796 0.23 19.42 39.53
C GLU A 796 0.86 20.64 38.82
N SER A 797 1.33 20.50 37.57
CA SER A 797 1.86 21.61 36.78
C SER A 797 0.80 22.38 35.97
N LEU A 798 -0.38 21.79 35.72
CA LEU A 798 -1.50 22.41 34.99
C LEU A 798 -1.88 23.81 35.49
N GLN A 799 -1.74 24.08 36.79
CA GLN A 799 -2.10 25.36 37.42
C GLN A 799 -0.93 26.37 37.47
N ARG A 800 0.29 25.98 37.09
CA ARG A 800 1.46 26.87 37.14
C ARG A 800 1.49 27.72 35.88
N LYS A 801 1.59 29.05 36.05
CA LYS A 801 1.81 29.97 34.92
C LYS A 801 3.19 29.69 34.31
N THR A 802 3.19 29.25 33.05
CA THR A 802 4.38 28.94 32.27
C THR A 802 5.07 30.21 31.76
N PRO A 803 6.40 30.18 31.52
CA PRO A 803 7.09 31.20 30.73
C PRO A 803 6.67 31.12 29.26
N THR A 804 6.63 32.25 28.54
CA THR A 804 6.31 32.29 27.10
C THR A 804 7.38 31.65 26.20
N LYS A 805 8.58 31.42 26.73
CA LYS A 805 9.66 30.66 26.10
C LYS A 805 10.50 29.94 27.15
N VAL A 806 10.95 28.73 26.83
CA VAL A 806 11.87 27.93 27.66
C VAL A 806 12.88 27.28 26.72
N ASP A 807 14.18 27.42 27.02
CA ASP A 807 15.23 26.66 26.35
C ASP A 807 16.17 26.10 27.42
N TRP A 808 16.19 24.77 27.59
CA TRP A 808 17.03 24.12 28.59
C TRP A 808 18.53 24.21 28.27
N ARG A 809 18.91 24.44 27.01
CA ARG A 809 20.29 24.71 26.58
C ARG A 809 20.76 26.06 27.10
N SER A 810 19.87 27.06 27.12
CA SER A 810 20.13 28.37 27.74
C SER A 810 20.28 28.29 29.26
N LYS A 811 19.57 27.33 29.90
CA LYS A 811 19.70 27.00 31.33
C LYS A 811 20.91 26.12 31.65
N GLY A 812 21.72 25.75 30.64
CA GLY A 812 22.98 25.00 30.79
C GLY A 812 22.91 23.51 30.49
N PHE A 813 21.73 22.91 30.28
CA PHE A 813 21.62 21.50 29.88
C PHE A 813 22.03 21.32 28.41
N LYS A 814 23.26 20.81 28.19
CA LYS A 814 23.86 20.67 26.86
C LYS A 814 24.46 19.26 26.71
N PRO A 815 23.62 18.21 26.62
CA PRO A 815 24.08 16.83 26.46
C PRO A 815 24.88 16.67 25.17
N ARG A 816 25.63 15.59 25.06
CA ARG A 816 26.46 15.32 23.88
C ARG A 816 25.66 15.28 22.58
N ARG A 817 26.34 15.71 21.52
CA ARG A 817 25.84 15.83 20.15
C ARG A 817 26.10 14.53 19.39
N GLU A 818 25.42 13.48 19.82
CA GLU A 818 25.74 12.08 19.50
C GLU A 818 25.12 11.62 18.17
N GLU A 819 25.55 10.45 17.70
CA GLU A 819 25.09 9.84 16.46
C GLU A 819 24.68 8.39 16.71
N GLN A 820 23.45 8.04 16.33
CA GLN A 820 22.92 6.68 16.48
C GLN A 820 23.39 5.70 15.38
N PHE A 821 24.19 6.18 14.42
CA PHE A 821 24.60 5.47 13.22
C PHE A 821 23.40 4.76 12.54
N GLN A 822 23.63 3.64 11.84
CA GLN A 822 22.59 2.84 11.17
C GLN A 822 21.72 1.99 12.13
N CYS A 823 21.81 2.19 13.46
CA CYS A 823 21.07 1.39 14.43
C CYS A 823 19.62 1.87 14.64
N GLY A 824 19.27 3.12 14.33
CA GLY A 824 17.93 3.64 14.60
C GLY A 824 17.55 3.66 16.10
N ALA A 825 18.54 3.72 16.99
CA ALA A 825 18.37 3.71 18.45
C ALA A 825 17.69 4.99 19.04
N CYS A 826 17.09 5.84 18.21
CA CYS A 826 16.39 7.09 18.58
C CYS A 826 15.54 6.99 19.86
N TYR A 827 14.79 5.88 20.02
CA TYR A 827 13.94 5.63 21.19
C TYR A 827 14.74 5.47 22.50
N ALA A 828 15.95 4.90 22.42
CA ALA A 828 16.85 4.74 23.55
C ALA A 828 17.52 6.06 23.93
N PHE A 829 18.08 6.78 22.95
CA PHE A 829 18.68 8.10 23.18
C PHE A 829 17.68 9.10 23.77
N ALA A 830 16.42 9.12 23.29
CA ALA A 830 15.39 10.00 23.82
C ALA A 830 15.07 9.74 25.30
N VAL A 831 15.03 8.48 25.74
CA VAL A 831 14.83 8.13 27.15
C VAL A 831 16.07 8.42 28.00
N ALA A 832 17.27 8.06 27.53
CA ALA A 832 18.52 8.32 28.23
C ALA A 832 18.75 9.83 28.44
N HIS A 833 18.59 10.64 27.39
CA HIS A 833 18.78 12.09 27.47
C HIS A 833 17.67 12.79 28.27
N ALA A 834 16.44 12.27 28.31
CA ALA A 834 15.39 12.78 29.21
C ALA A 834 15.71 12.53 30.70
N LEU A 835 16.28 11.37 31.03
CA LEU A 835 16.77 11.06 32.38
C LEU A 835 17.98 11.91 32.78
N GLN A 836 18.92 12.11 31.85
CA GLN A 836 20.04 13.06 32.00
C GLN A 836 19.56 14.47 32.33
N ALA A 837 18.48 14.94 31.71
CA ALA A 837 17.94 16.26 31.99
C ALA A 837 17.33 16.37 33.41
N GLN A 838 16.78 15.28 33.95
CA GLN A 838 16.35 15.22 35.36
C GLN A 838 17.54 15.19 36.32
N LEU A 839 18.64 14.49 35.98
CA LEU A 839 19.88 14.55 36.76
C LEU A 839 20.40 16.00 36.82
N TYR A 840 20.44 16.70 35.67
CA TYR A 840 20.87 18.10 35.61
C TYR A 840 20.00 19.01 36.49
N LYS A 841 18.68 18.88 36.37
CA LYS A 841 17.70 19.62 37.18
C LYS A 841 17.86 19.39 38.70
N LYS A 842 18.38 18.22 39.09
CA LYS A 842 18.50 17.76 40.49
C LYS A 842 19.89 17.98 41.11
N HIS A 843 20.94 18.01 40.29
CA HIS A 843 22.34 17.98 40.74
C HIS A 843 23.27 19.00 40.07
N GLY A 844 22.85 19.71 39.01
CA GLY A 844 23.71 20.61 38.22
C GLY A 844 24.64 19.90 37.24
N ASP A 845 24.62 18.56 37.20
CA ASP A 845 25.30 17.70 36.24
C ASP A 845 24.30 16.67 35.70
N TRP A 846 24.38 16.35 34.40
CA TRP A 846 23.55 15.31 33.78
C TRP A 846 24.14 13.91 33.83
N SER A 847 25.45 13.71 34.02
CA SER A 847 26.14 12.41 34.00
C SER A 847 25.74 11.51 32.82
N GLU A 848 26.39 11.63 31.66
CA GLU A 848 26.07 10.89 30.42
C GLU A 848 25.67 9.42 30.67
N LEU A 849 24.45 9.04 30.27
CA LEU A 849 23.81 7.75 30.56
C LEU A 849 23.76 6.89 29.30
N SER A 850 24.08 5.59 29.42
CA SER A 850 24.20 4.70 28.27
C SER A 850 22.87 4.49 27.51
N PRO A 851 22.79 4.89 26.22
CA PRO A 851 21.70 4.48 25.33
C PRO A 851 21.89 3.01 24.87
N GLN A 852 23.15 2.55 24.80
CA GLN A 852 23.52 1.18 24.41
C GLN A 852 22.91 0.14 25.34
N GLN A 853 22.91 0.41 26.65
CA GLN A 853 22.29 -0.46 27.64
C GLN A 853 20.80 -0.69 27.33
N ILE A 854 20.06 0.33 26.88
CA ILE A 854 18.66 0.17 26.46
C ILE A 854 18.60 -0.70 25.20
N VAL A 855 19.42 -0.42 24.17
CA VAL A 855 19.48 -1.19 22.91
C VAL A 855 19.73 -2.69 23.15
N ASP A 856 20.56 -3.04 24.13
CA ASP A 856 20.97 -4.41 24.39
C ASP A 856 20.10 -5.17 25.39
N CYS A 857 19.57 -4.47 26.40
CA CYS A 857 18.91 -5.10 27.56
C CYS A 857 17.37 -5.00 27.53
N SER A 858 16.79 -3.98 26.87
CA SER A 858 15.33 -3.74 26.91
C SER A 858 14.48 -4.63 25.98
N LEU A 859 15.06 -5.71 25.43
CA LEU A 859 14.33 -6.62 24.55
C LEU A 859 13.13 -7.29 25.24
N LYS A 860 13.27 -7.61 26.53
CA LYS A 860 12.17 -8.17 27.36
C LYS A 860 11.04 -7.17 27.60
N ASP A 861 11.28 -5.88 27.37
CA ASP A 861 10.31 -4.81 27.56
C ASP A 861 9.50 -4.50 26.29
N GLY A 862 9.87 -5.08 25.13
CA GLY A 862 9.21 -4.86 23.84
C GLY A 862 9.99 -3.99 22.85
N ASN A 863 11.30 -3.79 23.08
CA ASN A 863 12.22 -3.22 22.09
C ASN A 863 12.95 -4.34 21.31
N PHE A 864 13.58 -3.98 20.19
CA PHE A 864 14.26 -4.93 19.29
C PHE A 864 15.70 -4.50 18.95
N GLY A 865 16.33 -3.72 19.84
CA GLY A 865 17.67 -3.16 19.64
C GLY A 865 17.72 -2.29 18.39
N CYS A 866 18.61 -2.60 17.45
CA CYS A 866 18.72 -1.84 16.19
C CYS A 866 17.62 -2.12 15.16
N ASN A 867 16.71 -3.07 15.43
CA ASN A 867 15.51 -3.24 14.61
C ASN A 867 14.37 -2.30 15.04
N GLY A 868 14.56 -1.53 16.12
CA GLY A 868 13.65 -0.49 16.60
C GLY A 868 13.15 -0.69 18.02
N GLY A 869 12.34 0.25 18.48
CA GLY A 869 11.81 0.24 19.85
C GLY A 869 10.85 1.40 20.12
N SER A 870 10.34 1.50 21.34
CA SER A 870 9.39 2.52 21.77
C SER A 870 9.87 3.28 22.99
N LEU A 871 9.39 4.52 23.13
CA LEU A 871 9.63 5.33 24.33
C LEU A 871 9.09 4.66 25.60
N GLN A 872 7.93 3.99 25.52
CA GLN A 872 7.31 3.34 26.67
C GLN A 872 8.13 2.12 27.14
N ALA A 873 8.55 1.23 26.23
CA ALA A 873 9.38 0.08 26.59
C ALA A 873 10.77 0.50 27.11
N ALA A 874 11.36 1.55 26.54
CA ALA A 874 12.62 2.11 27.05
C ALA A 874 12.45 2.78 28.43
N MET A 875 11.35 3.48 28.69
CA MET A 875 11.05 4.02 30.02
C MET A 875 10.82 2.91 31.04
N ARG A 876 10.08 1.84 30.71
CA ARG A 876 9.88 0.66 31.58
C ARG A 876 11.20 -0.01 31.95
N TYR A 877 12.09 -0.21 30.98
CA TYR A 877 13.45 -0.68 31.23
C TYR A 877 14.22 0.25 32.20
N ALA A 878 14.21 1.56 31.93
CA ALA A 878 14.92 2.55 32.73
C ALA A 878 14.27 2.84 34.11
N ALA A 879 13.03 2.38 34.34
CA ALA A 879 12.35 2.41 35.63
C ALA A 879 12.66 1.17 36.48
N ARG A 880 12.66 -0.03 35.87
CA ARG A 880 13.03 -1.27 36.57
C ARG A 880 14.52 -1.31 36.93
N ASP A 881 15.38 -1.23 35.92
CA ASP A 881 16.81 -1.50 36.05
C ASP A 881 17.59 -0.19 36.27
N GLY A 882 17.21 0.88 35.57
CA GLY A 882 17.96 2.14 35.53
C GLY A 882 19.18 2.08 34.60
N LEU A 883 19.78 3.23 34.34
CA LEU A 883 20.87 3.40 33.37
C LEU A 883 22.22 3.62 34.08
N MET A 884 23.25 2.94 33.57
CA MET A 884 24.66 3.12 33.89
C MET A 884 25.23 4.34 33.17
N TYR A 885 26.41 4.79 33.59
CA TYR A 885 27.18 5.77 32.82
C TYR A 885 27.58 5.23 31.44
N GLU A 886 27.55 6.10 30.43
CA GLU A 886 28.08 5.86 29.09
C GLU A 886 29.56 5.43 29.11
N THR A 887 30.34 5.91 30.09
CA THR A 887 31.75 5.50 30.28
C THR A 887 31.94 4.04 30.73
N TYR A 888 30.93 3.40 31.32
CA TYR A 888 30.95 1.98 31.68
C TYR A 888 30.23 1.09 30.65
N TYR A 889 29.40 1.66 29.77
CA TYR A 889 28.68 0.93 28.73
C TYR A 889 28.57 1.79 27.46
N PRO A 890 29.67 1.98 26.70
CA PRO A 890 29.70 2.93 25.58
C PRO A 890 28.82 2.51 24.41
N TYR A 891 28.33 3.50 23.66
CA TYR A 891 27.58 3.30 22.43
C TYR A 891 28.45 2.82 21.27
N ILE A 892 28.03 1.71 20.64
CA ILE A 892 28.78 1.02 19.58
C ILE A 892 28.01 0.89 18.25
N GLY A 893 26.86 1.55 18.11
CA GLY A 893 26.09 1.61 16.86
C GLY A 893 25.49 0.28 16.39
N LYS A 894 25.46 -0.75 17.25
CA LYS A 894 24.95 -2.09 16.94
C LYS A 894 24.43 -2.78 18.21
N LYS A 895 23.51 -3.74 18.07
CA LYS A 895 22.99 -4.53 19.19
C LYS A 895 24.04 -5.55 19.65
N GLY A 896 24.46 -5.46 20.90
CA GLY A 896 25.45 -6.32 21.56
C GLY A 896 24.84 -7.37 22.49
N VAL A 897 25.59 -7.76 23.52
CA VAL A 897 25.11 -8.57 24.65
C VAL A 897 24.80 -7.63 25.81
N CYS A 898 23.74 -7.90 26.58
CA CYS A 898 23.39 -7.06 27.72
C CYS A 898 24.44 -7.18 28.84
N HIS A 899 25.22 -6.13 29.04
CA HIS A 899 26.27 -6.03 30.08
C HIS A 899 25.83 -5.20 31.30
N TYR A 900 24.52 -5.17 31.60
CA TYR A 900 23.96 -4.45 32.73
C TYR A 900 24.54 -4.91 34.07
N ASN A 901 25.00 -3.95 34.88
CA ASN A 901 25.45 -4.15 36.25
C ASN A 901 24.72 -3.16 37.18
N SER A 902 23.96 -3.70 38.13
CA SER A 902 23.16 -2.91 39.07
C SER A 902 24.01 -2.06 40.03
N LEU A 903 25.26 -2.44 40.29
CA LEU A 903 26.19 -1.69 41.14
C LEU A 903 26.71 -0.40 40.49
N THR A 904 26.58 -0.26 39.17
CA THR A 904 27.02 0.92 38.40
C THR A 904 25.87 1.74 37.82
N THR A 905 24.64 1.49 38.26
CA THR A 905 23.45 2.28 37.87
C THR A 905 23.53 3.69 38.44
N ARG A 906 23.50 4.71 37.55
CA ARG A 906 23.62 6.13 37.89
C ARG A 906 22.27 6.84 38.03
N ALA A 907 21.27 6.44 37.24
CA ALA A 907 19.91 6.98 37.29
C ALA A 907 18.87 5.86 37.15
N ARG A 908 17.70 6.03 37.76
CA ARG A 908 16.54 5.14 37.58
C ARG A 908 15.28 5.98 37.61
N ALA A 909 14.43 5.83 36.59
CA ALA A 909 13.15 6.53 36.54
C ALA A 909 12.28 6.10 37.75
N ARG A 910 11.92 7.05 38.60
CA ARG A 910 10.99 6.80 39.73
C ARG A 910 9.54 6.92 39.31
N ARG A 911 9.28 7.81 38.36
CA ARG A 911 7.95 8.12 37.84
C ARG A 911 8.09 8.59 36.40
N TRP A 912 7.22 8.10 35.51
CA TRP A 912 7.19 8.51 34.10
C TRP A 912 5.76 8.39 33.56
N ALA A 913 5.39 9.15 32.53
CA ALA A 913 4.15 8.89 31.79
C ALA A 913 4.13 9.58 30.42
N THR A 914 3.41 8.99 29.47
CA THR A 914 3.05 9.65 28.21
C THR A 914 1.94 10.67 28.46
N LEU A 915 2.08 11.88 27.94
CA LEU A 915 1.09 12.99 28.01
C LEU A 915 -0.17 12.67 27.17
N PRO A 916 -1.23 13.50 27.19
CA PRO A 916 -2.36 13.32 26.26
C PRO A 916 -1.90 13.55 24.81
N SER A 917 -2.36 12.71 23.88
CA SER A 917 -1.99 12.84 22.45
C SER A 917 -2.60 14.11 21.86
N GLY A 918 -1.78 14.89 21.15
CA GLY A 918 -2.19 16.13 20.48
C GLY A 918 -2.25 17.37 21.40
N ASP A 919 -1.99 17.19 22.70
CA ASP A 919 -2.08 18.25 23.71
C ASP A 919 -0.76 19.04 23.79
N GLU A 920 -0.58 19.99 22.87
CA GLU A 920 0.57 20.91 22.86
C GLU A 920 0.66 21.77 24.15
N ASP A 921 -0.48 22.04 24.80
CA ASP A 921 -0.55 22.75 26.08
C ASP A 921 0.01 21.91 27.24
N ALA A 922 -0.28 20.60 27.25
CA ALA A 922 0.34 19.65 28.18
C ALA A 922 1.85 19.64 28.04
N ILE A 923 2.33 19.70 26.80
CA ILE A 923 3.75 19.64 26.46
C ILE A 923 4.46 20.93 26.81
N GLU A 924 3.85 22.10 26.59
CA GLU A 924 4.42 23.36 27.09
C GLU A 924 4.63 23.31 28.61
N LYS A 925 3.59 22.94 29.35
CA LYS A 925 3.59 22.87 30.81
C LYS A 925 4.56 21.81 31.33
N ALA A 926 4.65 20.67 30.66
CA ALA A 926 5.63 19.63 30.96
C ALA A 926 7.06 20.10 30.65
N VAL A 927 7.39 20.61 29.46
CA VAL A 927 8.75 21.12 29.15
C VAL A 927 9.17 22.23 30.13
N ALA A 928 8.24 23.09 30.53
CA ALA A 928 8.52 24.19 31.46
C ALA A 928 8.83 23.75 32.91
N THR A 929 8.17 22.71 33.41
CA THR A 929 8.17 22.31 34.85
C THR A 929 8.75 20.92 35.12
N ILE A 930 8.49 20.00 34.19
CA ILE A 930 9.10 18.69 33.91
C ILE A 930 10.61 18.79 33.76
N GLY A 931 11.01 19.48 32.69
CA GLY A 931 12.29 19.31 32.02
C GLY A 931 12.07 18.80 30.58
N PRO A 932 13.14 18.62 29.79
CA PRO A 932 13.08 18.01 28.47
C PRO A 932 12.32 16.68 28.42
N LEU A 933 11.64 16.43 27.30
CA LEU A 933 10.74 15.29 27.11
C LEU A 933 11.21 14.39 25.96
N ALA A 934 11.03 13.09 26.10
CA ALA A 934 11.16 12.17 24.97
C ALA A 934 9.90 12.27 24.11
N VAL A 935 10.03 12.56 22.81
CA VAL A 935 8.89 12.73 21.90
C VAL A 935 8.99 11.83 20.67
N GLY A 936 7.87 11.22 20.27
CA GLY A 936 7.74 10.58 18.95
C GLY A 936 7.33 11.61 17.88
N ILE A 937 7.83 11.42 16.67
CA ILE A 937 7.62 12.33 15.53
C ILE A 937 7.55 11.53 14.22
N ASN A 938 6.77 12.02 13.25
CA ASN A 938 6.82 11.57 11.86
C ASN A 938 8.01 12.28 11.17
N ALA A 939 9.01 11.52 10.74
CA ALA A 939 10.19 12.06 10.05
C ALA A 939 10.26 11.61 8.58
N SER A 940 9.15 11.12 8.00
CA SER A 940 9.09 10.54 6.65
C SER A 940 9.47 11.50 5.50
N PRO A 941 9.15 12.82 5.53
CA PRO A 941 9.44 13.71 4.42
C PRO A 941 10.94 13.87 4.11
N PHE A 942 11.29 14.01 2.83
CA PHE A 942 12.68 14.25 2.40
C PHE A 942 13.24 15.59 2.90
N THR A 943 12.35 16.55 3.13
CA THR A 943 12.61 17.85 3.78
C THR A 943 13.09 17.67 5.22
N PHE A 944 12.59 16.65 5.93
CA PHE A 944 13.05 16.27 7.26
C PHE A 944 14.43 15.60 7.18
N GLN A 945 14.62 14.67 6.23
CA GLN A 945 15.91 14.05 5.94
C GLN A 945 17.01 15.09 5.64
N LEU A 946 16.69 16.14 4.87
CA LEU A 946 17.63 17.13 4.36
C LEU A 946 17.57 18.50 5.06
N TYR A 947 16.90 18.59 6.22
CA TYR A 947 16.73 19.83 6.98
C TYR A 947 18.08 20.45 7.39
N ARG A 948 18.24 21.76 7.14
CA ARG A 948 19.41 22.57 7.50
C ARG A 948 19.12 23.52 8.67
N SER A 949 18.13 24.40 8.49
CA SER A 949 17.87 25.51 9.42
C SER A 949 16.55 26.21 9.13
N GLY A 950 16.02 26.94 10.10
CA GLY A 950 14.74 27.67 10.03
C GLY A 950 13.62 26.96 10.79
N ILE A 951 12.40 27.51 10.74
CA ILE A 951 11.24 26.90 11.41
C ILE A 951 10.66 25.87 10.44
N TYR A 952 10.85 24.59 10.74
CA TYR A 952 10.32 23.49 9.95
C TYR A 952 8.78 23.49 10.00
N ASP A 953 8.18 23.53 8.82
CA ASP A 953 6.72 23.61 8.61
C ASP A 953 6.39 22.96 7.26
N ASP A 954 6.73 21.68 7.12
CA ASP A 954 6.31 20.94 5.93
C ASP A 954 4.87 20.43 6.11
N PRO A 955 3.88 20.84 5.28
CA PRO A 955 2.52 20.32 5.35
C PRO A 955 2.42 18.81 5.09
N PHE A 956 3.40 18.21 4.39
CA PHE A 956 3.50 16.75 4.21
C PHE A 956 4.02 16.03 5.46
N CYS A 957 4.48 16.76 6.48
CA CYS A 957 4.81 16.20 7.79
C CYS A 957 3.55 16.04 8.65
N VAL A 958 2.68 15.12 8.22
CA VAL A 958 1.38 14.86 8.84
C VAL A 958 1.51 14.33 10.29
N PRO A 959 0.53 14.59 11.17
CA PRO A 959 0.63 14.24 12.59
C PRO A 959 0.48 12.76 12.95
N TRP A 960 0.04 11.92 12.01
CA TRP A 960 0.03 10.46 12.16
C TRP A 960 1.33 9.82 11.64
N GLY A 961 1.48 8.50 11.80
CA GLY A 961 2.66 7.79 11.26
C GLY A 961 3.98 8.01 11.99
N LEU A 962 3.96 8.34 13.30
CA LEU A 962 5.18 8.55 14.10
C LEU A 962 6.16 7.36 13.97
N ASN A 963 7.36 7.63 13.45
CA ASN A 963 8.36 6.63 13.08
C ASN A 963 9.80 7.02 13.51
N HIS A 964 9.98 8.18 14.11
CA HIS A 964 11.23 8.64 14.71
C HIS A 964 11.02 9.11 16.15
N ALA A 965 12.09 9.19 16.93
CA ALA A 965 12.07 9.77 18.27
C ALA A 965 13.14 10.86 18.42
N MET A 966 12.81 11.90 19.19
CA MET A 966 13.66 13.07 19.45
C MET A 966 13.53 13.48 20.93
N LEU A 967 14.40 14.39 21.38
CA LEU A 967 14.29 15.01 22.71
C LEU A 967 13.83 16.47 22.56
N LEU A 968 12.68 16.80 23.14
CA LEU A 968 12.15 18.15 23.17
C LEU A 968 12.79 18.94 24.31
N VAL A 969 13.67 19.88 23.98
CA VAL A 969 14.51 20.65 24.93
C VAL A 969 14.04 22.10 25.15
N GLY A 970 12.98 22.54 24.47
CA GLY A 970 12.47 23.90 24.63
C GLY A 970 11.32 24.27 23.70
N TYR A 971 10.85 25.50 23.84
CA TYR A 971 9.80 26.11 23.04
C TYR A 971 9.87 27.65 23.06
N THR A 972 9.22 28.25 22.06
CA THR A 972 8.81 29.65 21.99
C THR A 972 7.28 29.70 21.72
N PRO A 973 6.68 30.88 21.45
CA PRO A 973 5.32 30.93 20.92
C PRO A 973 5.21 30.37 19.48
N GLU A 974 6.30 30.37 18.73
CA GLU A 974 6.34 30.06 17.29
C GLU A 974 6.77 28.61 16.99
N TYR A 975 7.66 28.04 17.81
CA TYR A 975 8.29 26.75 17.52
C TYR A 975 8.69 25.96 18.76
N TRP A 976 8.70 24.64 18.61
CA TRP A 976 9.34 23.67 19.50
C TRP A 976 10.84 23.54 19.17
N ILE A 977 11.67 23.21 20.16
CA ILE A 977 13.12 23.01 19.99
C ILE A 977 13.46 21.54 20.28
N LEU A 978 13.78 20.78 19.23
CA LEU A 978 14.07 19.35 19.27
C LEU A 978 15.57 19.09 19.11
N LEU A 979 16.09 18.06 19.78
CA LEU A 979 17.43 17.49 19.61
C LEU A 979 17.32 16.15 18.89
N ASN A 980 18.21 15.93 17.91
CA ASN A 980 18.34 14.71 17.13
C ASN A 980 19.74 14.09 17.27
N TRP A 981 19.83 12.78 17.02
CA TRP A 981 21.06 11.98 17.09
C TRP A 981 21.48 11.47 15.70
N TRP A 982 21.46 12.36 14.72
CA TRP A 982 22.09 12.20 13.40
C TRP A 982 23.36 13.08 13.32
N GLY A 983 24.15 13.09 14.40
CA GLY A 983 25.39 13.84 14.48
C GLY A 983 25.22 15.36 14.38
N LYS A 984 26.30 16.05 14.00
CA LYS A 984 26.35 17.52 13.86
C LYS A 984 26.01 18.05 12.48
N GLN A 985 26.02 17.18 11.47
CA GLN A 985 25.92 17.54 10.06
C GLN A 985 24.48 17.58 9.52
N TRP A 986 23.48 17.38 10.38
CA TRP A 986 22.05 17.51 10.08
C TRP A 986 21.47 18.64 10.94
N GLY A 987 20.62 19.50 10.39
CA GLY A 987 19.95 20.57 11.15
C GLY A 987 20.89 21.60 11.80
N GLU A 988 20.36 22.32 12.79
CA GLU A 988 20.99 23.48 13.43
C GLU A 988 22.02 23.05 14.50
N ASP A 989 23.13 22.43 14.05
CA ASP A 989 23.94 21.49 14.85
C ASP A 989 23.03 20.46 15.53
N GLY A 990 22.37 19.62 14.74
CA GLY A 990 21.50 18.52 15.19
C GLY A 990 20.29 18.91 16.05
N TYR A 991 20.02 20.21 16.19
CA TYR A 991 18.74 20.70 16.66
C TYR A 991 17.80 20.97 15.48
N MET A 992 16.50 20.90 15.73
CA MET A 992 15.46 21.36 14.81
C MET A 992 14.52 22.30 15.54
N ARG A 993 14.15 23.39 14.87
CA ARG A 993 12.98 24.20 15.22
C ARG A 993 11.82 23.73 14.36
N ILE A 994 10.71 23.32 14.94
CA ILE A 994 9.49 22.91 14.24
C ILE A 994 8.31 23.77 14.67
N ARG A 995 7.43 24.17 13.75
CA ARG A 995 6.32 25.08 14.05
C ARG A 995 5.40 24.53 15.14
N ARG A 996 5.04 25.42 16.06
CA ARG A 996 4.10 25.18 17.16
C ARG A 996 2.71 25.76 16.82
N GLY A 997 1.66 25.23 17.42
CA GLY A 997 0.26 25.65 17.25
C GLY A 997 -0.55 24.73 16.32
N PHE A 998 0.13 23.79 15.66
CA PHE A 998 -0.44 22.96 14.58
C PHE A 998 -0.11 21.47 14.73
N ASN A 999 0.67 21.05 15.75
CA ASN A 999 1.11 19.66 15.94
C ASN A 999 1.83 19.08 14.70
N ILE A 1000 2.62 19.89 13.99
CA ILE A 1000 3.37 19.44 12.78
C ILE A 1000 4.25 18.24 13.12
N CYS A 1001 4.33 17.29 12.19
CA CYS A 1001 4.94 15.98 12.35
C CYS A 1001 4.41 15.13 13.53
N GLY A 1002 3.34 15.56 14.21
CA GLY A 1002 2.75 14.81 15.33
C GLY A 1002 3.58 14.86 16.60
N VAL A 1003 4.40 15.90 16.78
CA VAL A 1003 5.27 16.11 17.95
C VAL A 1003 4.52 16.00 19.29
N ALA A 1004 3.22 16.29 19.31
CA ALA A 1004 2.38 16.17 20.49
C ALA A 1004 1.70 14.80 20.69
N ASN A 1005 1.83 13.86 19.74
CA ASN A 1005 1.08 12.60 19.76
C ASN A 1005 1.77 11.48 20.57
N MET A 1006 3.07 11.60 20.89
CA MET A 1006 3.76 10.68 21.80
C MET A 1006 4.84 11.37 22.64
N ALA A 1007 4.48 12.38 23.43
CA ALA A 1007 5.40 13.03 24.37
C ALA A 1007 5.39 12.34 25.75
N THR A 1008 6.57 12.04 26.30
CA THR A 1008 6.74 11.27 27.56
C THR A 1008 7.71 11.99 28.51
N TYR A 1009 7.27 12.19 29.76
CA TYR A 1009 8.09 12.78 30.83
C TYR A 1009 8.62 11.71 31.80
N VAL A 1010 9.64 12.07 32.58
CA VAL A 1010 10.31 11.21 33.58
C VAL A 1010 10.82 12.03 34.77
N GLU A 1011 10.93 11.41 35.94
CA GLU A 1011 11.40 12.01 37.22
C GLU A 1011 12.28 11.04 38.03
N LEU A 1012 13.07 11.57 38.98
CA LEU A 1012 14.17 10.91 39.73
C LEU A 1012 14.12 11.08 41.25
#